data_AF-A0A536FCR4-F1
#
_entry.id   AF-A0A536FCR4-F1
#
_cell.length_a   1.000
_cell.length_b   1.000
_cell.length_c   1.000
_cell.angle_alpha   90.00
_cell.angle_beta   90.00
_cell.angle_gamma   90.00
#
_symmetry.space_group_name_H-M   'P 1'
#
loop_
_entity.id
_entity.type
_entity.pdbx_description
1 polymer ?
#
loop_
_entity_poly.entity_id
_entity_poly.type
_entity_poly.pdbx_seq_one_letter_code
_entity_poly.pdbx_strand_id
1 'polypeptide(L)'
;MIEPNGNEVGKLADVALVPQGQFPAAQWAILATPRGEKVVKWSDLAMEIGHLRLRSRLDATPEATLPPDALRLARDLLDKQIVDTHGAKVVRVNDLQLSDTDGQLRLVGADVGLRGLLRRVGAESVAERVAGLAGRKLPRGIIPWHLVEPLEATETATHPPAVRLTIPHQKLALLHPADIADVVEEMTADERVAVFQQLDIETAADTLQEVEPEMQAAIVSDLPEERAADILEEMDPDEAADLLQDLPEERREELVDLMQKEEAQDVEELLTYPEDSAGGIMTSDFLALPAEMTAAQAIDLLREKKPDPALTYYLYVVDPQEKLEGVLSLRDLVVAPPETKVTAIMDPNILKVSAETPKEDVASLIAKYDLLALPVVDARGRLRGTVTVDDVVELMLARVEEEVRPDPRPVTVAIGSAPVRLRRQLRIFLLVLGPGLVTAFADNDAGGITTYSLAGAQFGYGLMWVLLVTAIALVITQEVGARLALATGQGLAGLIRERFGVRWTAFAVLTMLVANIGTTVAEFAGVAAALGLFGVSADLAAVMAAAIVVILLARGSFSRIQYAFVAIGAGVSIAYAVSASLANPDWGHAARAVVIPEITWTGAYFLTLVGVVGTTITPWGQALIQSYVADKGLGARDLGPVRADIALGSGLFTNLVAAFIIVACAATIWVAGGTIRDAADAARALGPLVGPSATTLFAIGLFAAALLGLGTVPLSSAYFACEAFGWEAGLHWRVREAPVFYGLLTLFVAGGAVFVVLPGLPLIQVMFLAQVLNGLLLPIILIFVMRLSREQRLGGLRSGRVLYPLGWAITGLASLMSIAFVVSQIFARGAN
;
A
#
# COMPACT_ATOMS: atom_id res chain seq x y z
N MET A 1 -19.29 -27.48 -25.17
CA MET A 1 -19.29 -27.19 -26.63
C MET A 1 -19.61 -28.47 -27.35
N ILE A 2 -20.58 -28.44 -28.27
CA ILE A 2 -21.12 -29.64 -28.92
C ILE A 2 -20.94 -29.56 -30.44
N GLU A 3 -20.59 -30.67 -31.07
CA GLU A 3 -20.52 -30.80 -32.53
C GLU A 3 -21.91 -31.01 -33.17
N PRO A 4 -22.04 -30.90 -34.51
CA PRO A 4 -23.29 -31.20 -35.20
C PRO A 4 -23.86 -32.60 -34.92
N ASN A 5 -23.02 -33.58 -34.58
CA ASN A 5 -23.37 -34.96 -34.24
C ASN A 5 -23.80 -35.17 -32.78
N GLY A 6 -23.79 -34.11 -31.95
CA GLY A 6 -24.14 -34.20 -30.53
C GLY A 6 -22.98 -34.54 -29.58
N ASN A 7 -21.76 -34.74 -30.09
CA ASN A 7 -20.61 -35.05 -29.25
C ASN A 7 -20.06 -33.80 -28.55
N GLU A 8 -19.74 -33.92 -27.26
CA GLU A 8 -19.05 -32.87 -26.52
C GLU A 8 -17.55 -32.87 -26.86
N VAL A 9 -17.04 -31.74 -27.33
CA VAL A 9 -15.67 -31.61 -27.85
C VAL A 9 -14.77 -30.71 -27.00
N GLY A 10 -15.33 -30.05 -25.99
CA GLY A 10 -14.57 -29.18 -25.09
C GLY A 10 -15.43 -28.11 -24.42
N LYS A 11 -14.76 -27.08 -23.90
CA LYS A 11 -15.38 -25.92 -23.26
C LYS A 11 -14.92 -24.62 -23.92
N LEU A 12 -15.76 -23.60 -23.88
CA LEU A 12 -15.34 -22.25 -24.23
C LEU A 12 -14.38 -21.76 -23.14
N ALA A 13 -13.14 -21.49 -23.52
CA ALA A 13 -12.12 -20.96 -22.61
C ALA A 13 -12.19 -19.43 -22.54
N ASP A 14 -12.42 -18.79 -23.68
CA ASP A 14 -12.37 -17.34 -23.80
C ASP A 14 -13.10 -16.85 -25.07
N VAL A 15 -13.36 -15.56 -25.14
CA VAL A 15 -13.95 -14.87 -26.29
C VAL A 15 -13.06 -13.70 -26.63
N ALA A 16 -12.81 -13.46 -27.93
CA ALA A 16 -12.00 -12.33 -28.35
C ALA A 16 -12.75 -11.40 -29.31
N LEU A 17 -12.45 -10.11 -29.21
CA LEU A 17 -12.98 -9.04 -30.03
C LEU A 17 -11.91 -7.98 -30.30
N VAL A 18 -12.14 -7.16 -31.33
CA VAL A 18 -11.40 -5.91 -31.53
C VAL A 18 -12.21 -4.79 -30.90
N PRO A 19 -11.64 -3.95 -30.02
CA PRO A 19 -12.36 -2.90 -29.28
C PRO A 19 -12.69 -1.68 -30.14
N GLN A 20 -13.33 -1.88 -31.31
CA GLN A 20 -13.77 -0.81 -32.20
C GLN A 20 -15.29 -0.59 -32.11
N GLY A 21 -15.69 0.67 -31.90
CA GLY A 21 -17.08 1.10 -31.81
C GLY A 21 -17.68 1.02 -30.40
N GLN A 22 -18.91 1.52 -30.24
CA GLN A 22 -19.56 1.70 -28.94
C GLN A 22 -19.86 0.37 -28.20
N PHE A 23 -20.13 -0.70 -28.98
CA PHE A 23 -20.46 -2.04 -28.46
C PHE A 23 -19.79 -3.10 -29.35
N PRO A 24 -18.50 -3.40 -29.14
CA PRO A 24 -17.76 -4.29 -30.01
C PRO A 24 -18.32 -5.70 -29.96
N ALA A 25 -18.30 -6.36 -31.10
CA ALA A 25 -18.83 -7.71 -31.24
C ALA A 25 -17.73 -8.77 -31.10
N ALA A 26 -18.07 -9.88 -30.45
CA ALA A 26 -17.26 -11.10 -30.43
C ALA A 26 -17.06 -11.60 -31.86
N GLN A 27 -15.79 -11.72 -32.25
CA GLN A 27 -15.39 -12.19 -33.59
C GLN A 27 -14.73 -13.56 -33.52
N TRP A 28 -14.13 -13.91 -32.38
CA TRP A 28 -13.48 -15.21 -32.17
C TRP A 28 -13.87 -15.83 -30.84
N ALA A 29 -13.79 -17.16 -30.80
CA ALA A 29 -13.95 -17.97 -29.61
C ALA A 29 -12.74 -18.88 -29.44
N ILE A 30 -12.23 -18.98 -28.21
CA ILE A 30 -11.11 -19.85 -27.86
C ILE A 30 -11.67 -21.07 -27.15
N LEU A 31 -11.42 -22.24 -27.72
CA LEU A 31 -11.95 -23.51 -27.24
C LEU A 31 -10.86 -24.30 -26.50
N ALA A 32 -11.09 -24.64 -25.23
CA ALA A 32 -10.26 -25.58 -24.51
C ALA A 32 -10.67 -27.02 -24.87
N THR A 33 -9.77 -27.74 -25.52
CA THR A 33 -9.95 -29.13 -25.94
C THR A 33 -8.90 -30.03 -25.26
N PRO A 34 -9.08 -31.36 -25.22
CA PRO A 34 -8.05 -32.27 -24.69
C PRO A 34 -6.70 -32.20 -25.41
N ARG A 35 -6.65 -31.64 -26.63
CA ARG A 35 -5.43 -31.48 -27.43
C ARG A 35 -4.79 -30.09 -27.31
N GLY A 36 -5.39 -29.17 -26.55
CA GLY A 36 -4.94 -27.78 -26.39
C GLY A 36 -6.04 -26.75 -26.65
N GLU A 37 -5.67 -25.47 -26.67
CA GLU A 37 -6.55 -24.38 -27.09
C GLU A 37 -6.65 -24.35 -28.62
N LYS A 38 -7.85 -24.15 -29.16
CA LYS A 38 -8.09 -23.92 -30.59
C LYS A 38 -8.94 -22.67 -30.77
N VAL A 39 -8.49 -21.75 -31.62
CA VAL A 39 -9.22 -20.51 -31.91
C VAL A 39 -10.13 -20.74 -33.13
N VAL A 40 -11.40 -20.35 -33.02
CA VAL A 40 -12.40 -20.45 -34.10
C VAL A 40 -13.12 -19.11 -34.28
N LYS A 41 -13.70 -18.88 -35.47
CA LYS A 41 -14.52 -17.68 -35.70
C LYS A 41 -15.86 -17.81 -35.01
N TRP A 42 -16.40 -16.70 -34.49
CA TRP A 42 -17.72 -16.67 -33.85
C TRP A 42 -18.83 -17.12 -34.81
N SER A 43 -18.69 -16.83 -36.11
CA SER A 43 -19.64 -17.26 -37.16
C SER A 43 -19.78 -18.78 -37.27
N ASP A 44 -18.76 -19.54 -36.88
CA ASP A 44 -18.76 -21.00 -36.94
C ASP A 44 -19.51 -21.63 -35.76
N LEU A 45 -20.01 -20.80 -34.84
CA LEU A 45 -20.79 -21.17 -33.68
C LEU A 45 -22.28 -20.84 -33.89
N ALA A 46 -23.11 -21.60 -33.19
CA ALA A 46 -24.52 -21.32 -32.97
C ALA A 46 -24.78 -21.36 -31.45
N MET A 47 -25.42 -20.32 -30.93
CA MET A 47 -25.86 -20.27 -29.53
C MET A 47 -27.16 -21.04 -29.37
N GLU A 48 -27.14 -22.12 -28.60
CA GLU A 48 -28.32 -22.86 -28.17
C GLU A 48 -28.47 -22.74 -26.64
N ILE A 49 -29.68 -22.97 -26.11
CA ILE A 49 -29.95 -22.81 -24.69
C ILE A 49 -29.08 -23.79 -23.89
N GLY A 50 -28.15 -23.26 -23.09
CA GLY A 50 -27.27 -24.02 -22.20
C GLY A 50 -25.99 -24.56 -22.84
N HIS A 51 -25.77 -24.40 -24.15
CA HIS A 51 -24.53 -24.83 -24.82
C HIS A 51 -24.27 -24.13 -26.16
N LEU A 52 -22.99 -23.99 -26.51
CA LEU A 52 -22.56 -23.55 -27.82
C LEU A 52 -22.35 -24.76 -28.75
N ARG A 53 -22.88 -24.67 -29.97
CA ARG A 53 -22.79 -25.70 -31.00
C ARG A 53 -21.90 -25.25 -32.15
N LEU A 54 -20.95 -26.09 -32.56
CA LEU A 54 -20.19 -25.87 -33.80
C LEU A 54 -21.07 -26.21 -35.00
N ARG A 55 -20.98 -25.39 -36.06
CA ARG A 55 -21.65 -25.66 -37.35
C ARG A 55 -21.01 -26.81 -38.12
N SER A 56 -19.74 -27.08 -37.86
CA SER A 56 -18.94 -28.14 -38.49
C SER A 56 -18.25 -29.01 -37.42
N ARG A 57 -17.72 -30.17 -37.80
CA ARG A 57 -16.87 -30.97 -36.88
C ARG A 57 -15.60 -30.19 -36.52
N LEU A 58 -15.12 -30.32 -35.29
CA LEU A 58 -13.97 -29.59 -34.75
C LEU A 58 -12.70 -29.80 -35.60
N ASP A 59 -12.48 -31.01 -36.11
CA ASP A 59 -11.34 -31.33 -36.99
C ASP A 59 -11.45 -30.65 -38.36
N ALA A 60 -12.67 -30.34 -38.81
CA ALA A 60 -12.95 -29.68 -40.08
C ALA A 60 -13.09 -28.15 -39.95
N THR A 61 -13.24 -27.62 -38.73
CA THR A 61 -13.27 -26.18 -38.49
C THR A 61 -11.86 -25.61 -38.61
N PRO A 62 -11.62 -24.62 -39.49
CA PRO A 62 -10.31 -24.01 -39.63
C PRO A 62 -9.91 -23.28 -38.34
N GLU A 63 -8.64 -23.38 -37.97
CA GLU A 63 -8.08 -22.60 -36.88
C GLU A 63 -7.87 -21.16 -37.33
N ALA A 64 -8.38 -20.21 -36.55
CA ALA A 64 -8.26 -18.79 -36.84
C ALA A 64 -7.05 -18.19 -36.10
N THR A 65 -6.37 -17.23 -36.70
CA THR A 65 -5.34 -16.44 -36.01
C THR A 65 -5.98 -15.19 -35.41
N LEU A 66 -5.64 -14.89 -34.15
CA LEU A 66 -6.03 -13.65 -33.49
C LEU A 66 -5.18 -12.49 -34.04
N PRO A 67 -5.79 -11.39 -34.47
CA PRO A 67 -5.08 -10.13 -34.71
C PRO A 67 -4.33 -9.64 -33.47
N PRO A 68 -3.24 -8.86 -33.61
CA PRO A 68 -2.51 -8.31 -32.47
C PRO A 68 -3.32 -7.32 -31.63
N ASP A 69 -4.31 -6.66 -32.23
CA ASP A 69 -5.26 -5.74 -31.60
C ASP A 69 -6.51 -6.43 -31.01
N ALA A 70 -6.58 -7.77 -31.07
CA ALA A 70 -7.70 -8.51 -30.53
C ALA A 70 -7.54 -8.74 -29.02
N LEU A 71 -8.50 -8.23 -28.25
CA LEU A 71 -8.58 -8.43 -26.81
C LEU A 71 -9.32 -9.73 -26.49
N ARG A 72 -8.68 -10.59 -25.69
CA ARG A 72 -9.30 -11.75 -25.06
C ARG A 72 -10.02 -11.30 -23.79
N LEU A 73 -11.34 -11.36 -23.78
CA LEU A 73 -12.18 -10.82 -22.70
C LEU A 73 -11.80 -11.37 -21.32
N ALA A 74 -11.54 -12.67 -21.19
CA ALA A 74 -11.21 -13.27 -19.90
C ALA A 74 -9.74 -13.05 -19.48
N ARG A 75 -8.81 -12.96 -20.44
CA ARG A 75 -7.37 -12.77 -20.15
C ARG A 75 -7.02 -11.29 -19.92
N ASP A 76 -7.59 -10.42 -20.74
CA ASP A 76 -7.13 -9.03 -20.92
C ASP A 76 -8.07 -8.01 -20.29
N LEU A 77 -9.30 -8.39 -19.90
CA LEU A 77 -10.25 -7.48 -19.24
C LEU A 77 -10.72 -7.96 -17.86
N LEU A 78 -11.08 -9.24 -17.70
CA LEU A 78 -11.51 -9.74 -16.38
C LEU A 78 -10.37 -9.67 -15.36
N ASP A 79 -10.69 -9.22 -14.15
CA ASP A 79 -9.74 -9.01 -13.06
C ASP A 79 -8.60 -8.02 -13.38
N LYS A 80 -8.74 -7.23 -14.45
CA LYS A 80 -7.85 -6.12 -14.82
C LYS A 80 -8.43 -4.79 -14.36
N GLN A 81 -7.54 -3.81 -14.21
CA GLN A 81 -7.89 -2.43 -13.94
C GLN A 81 -8.24 -1.73 -15.26
N ILE A 82 -9.29 -0.91 -15.22
CA ILE A 82 -9.77 -0.05 -16.29
C ILE A 82 -9.97 1.34 -15.73
N VAL A 83 -9.89 2.36 -16.58
CA VAL A 83 -10.17 3.75 -16.19
C VAL A 83 -11.65 4.04 -16.38
N ASP A 84 -12.32 4.49 -15.32
CA ASP A 84 -13.68 5.04 -15.41
C ASP A 84 -13.61 6.53 -15.76
N THR A 85 -13.89 6.84 -17.03
CA THR A 85 -13.85 8.20 -17.57
C THR A 85 -14.92 9.15 -17.01
N HIS A 86 -15.95 8.64 -16.31
CA HIS A 86 -17.02 9.47 -15.74
C HIS A 86 -16.85 9.69 -14.22
N GLY A 87 -15.90 9.00 -13.59
CA GLY A 87 -15.63 9.08 -12.16
C GLY A 87 -14.17 9.30 -11.79
N ALA A 88 -13.30 9.56 -12.78
CA ALA A 88 -11.87 9.83 -12.63
C ALA A 88 -11.17 8.83 -11.68
N LYS A 89 -11.43 7.53 -11.87
CA LYS A 89 -10.85 6.51 -10.99
C LYS A 89 -10.52 5.22 -11.72
N VAL A 90 -9.45 4.57 -11.25
CA VAL A 90 -9.07 3.24 -11.69
C VAL A 90 -9.95 2.22 -10.96
N VAL A 91 -10.71 1.44 -11.73
CA VAL A 91 -11.64 0.44 -11.20
C VAL A 91 -11.35 -0.93 -11.77
N ARG A 92 -11.58 -1.96 -10.97
CA ARG A 92 -11.28 -3.34 -11.37
C ARG A 92 -12.51 -4.04 -11.93
N VAL A 93 -12.36 -4.64 -13.10
CA VAL A 93 -13.45 -5.37 -13.76
C VAL A 93 -13.69 -6.70 -13.03
N ASN A 94 -14.82 -6.80 -12.33
CA ASN A 94 -15.23 -8.02 -11.63
C ASN A 94 -15.91 -9.00 -12.57
N ASP A 95 -16.74 -8.52 -13.50
CA ASP A 95 -17.47 -9.32 -14.49
C ASP A 95 -17.69 -8.51 -15.79
N LEU A 96 -18.06 -9.16 -16.89
CA LEU A 96 -18.34 -8.50 -18.17
C LEU A 96 -19.79 -8.71 -18.58
N GLN A 97 -20.45 -7.63 -18.99
CA GLN A 97 -21.81 -7.68 -19.48
C GLN A 97 -21.84 -7.85 -20.99
N LEU A 98 -22.27 -9.04 -21.42
CA LEU A 98 -22.45 -9.40 -22.82
C LEU A 98 -23.95 -9.43 -23.16
N SER A 99 -24.32 -8.91 -24.32
CA SER A 99 -25.69 -8.99 -24.85
C SER A 99 -25.68 -9.66 -26.22
N ASP A 100 -26.65 -10.54 -26.45
CA ASP A 100 -26.90 -11.09 -27.79
C ASP A 100 -27.77 -10.11 -28.58
N THR A 101 -27.40 -9.84 -29.82
CA THR A 101 -28.20 -9.08 -30.79
C THR A 101 -28.06 -9.76 -32.14
N ASP A 102 -29.16 -10.31 -32.66
CA ASP A 102 -29.21 -11.04 -33.94
C ASP A 102 -28.22 -12.22 -34.07
N GLY A 103 -27.94 -12.92 -32.96
CA GLY A 103 -27.02 -14.06 -32.92
C GLY A 103 -25.54 -13.67 -32.81
N GLN A 104 -25.26 -12.38 -32.61
CA GLN A 104 -23.92 -11.84 -32.40
C GLN A 104 -23.79 -11.35 -30.95
N LEU A 105 -22.78 -11.87 -30.24
CA LEU A 105 -22.52 -11.48 -28.87
C LEU A 105 -21.74 -10.16 -28.84
N ARG A 106 -22.24 -9.15 -28.13
CA ARG A 106 -21.61 -7.82 -28.02
C ARG A 106 -21.28 -7.47 -26.59
N LEU A 107 -20.17 -6.77 -26.40
CA LEU A 107 -19.74 -6.25 -25.11
C LEU A 107 -20.44 -4.92 -24.82
N VAL A 108 -21.22 -4.89 -23.73
CA VAL A 108 -22.09 -3.76 -23.38
C VAL A 108 -21.53 -2.97 -22.20
N GLY A 109 -20.82 -3.62 -21.28
CA GLY A 109 -20.23 -2.95 -20.13
C GLY A 109 -19.37 -3.85 -19.26
N ALA A 110 -18.62 -3.22 -18.35
CA ALA A 110 -17.84 -3.87 -17.31
C ALA A 110 -18.55 -3.74 -15.96
N ASP A 111 -18.78 -4.84 -15.26
CA ASP A 111 -19.31 -4.83 -13.89
C ASP A 111 -18.14 -4.71 -12.92
N VAL A 112 -18.03 -3.59 -12.24
CA VAL A 112 -17.07 -3.28 -11.16
C VAL A 112 -17.70 -3.47 -9.78
N GLY A 113 -18.97 -3.87 -9.70
CA GLY A 113 -19.70 -4.01 -8.45
C GLY A 113 -19.46 -5.35 -7.74
N LEU A 114 -19.78 -5.37 -6.44
CA LEU A 114 -19.77 -6.58 -5.58
C LEU A 114 -20.65 -7.70 -6.16
N ARG A 115 -21.72 -7.34 -6.89
CA ARG A 115 -22.67 -8.29 -7.46
C ARG A 115 -22.02 -9.15 -8.56
N GLY A 116 -21.28 -8.56 -9.49
CA GLY A 116 -20.54 -9.30 -10.52
C GLY A 116 -19.54 -10.29 -9.90
N LEU A 117 -18.86 -9.85 -8.83
CA LEU A 117 -17.96 -10.70 -8.05
C LEU A 117 -18.68 -11.92 -7.43
N LEU A 118 -19.81 -11.68 -6.75
CA LEU A 118 -20.61 -12.73 -6.12
C LEU A 118 -21.15 -13.76 -7.13
N ARG A 119 -21.45 -13.33 -8.36
CA ARG A 119 -21.88 -14.21 -9.46
C ARG A 119 -20.78 -15.20 -9.83
N ARG A 120 -19.53 -14.72 -9.98
CA ARG A 120 -18.37 -15.57 -10.34
C ARG A 120 -17.98 -16.58 -9.27
N VAL A 121 -18.18 -16.23 -7.99
CA VAL A 121 -17.95 -17.15 -6.86
C VAL A 121 -19.16 -18.09 -6.63
N GLY A 122 -20.30 -17.83 -7.27
CA GLY A 122 -21.52 -18.64 -7.15
C GLY A 122 -22.36 -18.33 -5.91
N ALA A 123 -22.13 -17.18 -5.27
CA ALA A 123 -22.77 -16.76 -4.03
C ALA A 123 -23.89 -15.72 -4.22
N GLU A 124 -24.19 -15.29 -5.45
CA GLU A 124 -25.21 -14.26 -5.75
C GLU A 124 -26.57 -14.57 -5.10
N SER A 125 -27.06 -15.80 -5.23
CA SER A 125 -28.37 -16.21 -4.69
C SER A 125 -28.45 -16.20 -3.16
N VAL A 126 -27.34 -16.51 -2.48
CA VAL A 126 -27.24 -16.45 -1.03
C VAL A 126 -27.19 -14.99 -0.57
N ALA A 127 -26.36 -14.18 -1.23
CA ALA A 127 -26.22 -12.77 -0.92
C ALA A 127 -27.53 -11.99 -1.14
N GLU A 128 -28.28 -12.29 -2.21
CA GLU A 128 -29.61 -11.69 -2.44
C GLU A 128 -30.62 -12.08 -1.36
N ARG A 129 -30.58 -13.31 -0.83
CA ARG A 129 -31.43 -13.71 0.30
C ARG A 129 -31.07 -12.96 1.59
N VAL A 130 -29.78 -12.82 1.88
CA VAL A 130 -29.30 -12.08 3.07
C VAL A 130 -29.62 -10.59 2.97
N ALA A 131 -29.38 -9.98 1.81
CA ALA A 131 -29.74 -8.58 1.56
C ALA A 131 -31.26 -8.37 1.62
N GLY A 132 -32.04 -9.33 1.11
CA GLY A 132 -33.49 -9.35 1.22
C GLY A 132 -34.01 -9.40 2.66
N LEU A 133 -33.35 -10.14 3.55
CA LEU A 133 -33.65 -10.14 5.00
C LEU A 133 -33.42 -8.75 5.65
N ALA A 134 -32.46 -7.99 5.13
CA ALA A 134 -32.18 -6.62 5.55
C ALA A 134 -32.97 -5.54 4.76
N GLY A 135 -33.89 -5.94 3.87
CA GLY A 135 -34.69 -5.03 3.06
C GLY A 135 -33.91 -4.23 2.00
N ARG A 136 -32.70 -4.67 1.63
CA ARG A 136 -31.82 -3.99 0.67
C ARG A 136 -31.58 -4.82 -0.59
N LYS A 137 -31.37 -4.15 -1.73
CA LYS A 137 -30.89 -4.80 -2.97
C LYS A 137 -29.40 -4.57 -3.12
N LEU A 138 -28.70 -5.54 -3.71
CA LEU A 138 -27.29 -5.36 -4.06
C LEU A 138 -27.16 -4.29 -5.16
N PRO A 139 -26.35 -3.24 -4.95
CA PRO A 139 -26.12 -2.22 -5.96
C PRO A 139 -25.48 -2.83 -7.21
N ARG A 140 -25.78 -2.24 -8.37
CA ARG A 140 -25.18 -2.61 -9.67
C ARG A 140 -24.10 -1.58 -9.97
N GLY A 141 -22.85 -2.01 -10.04
CA GLY A 141 -21.73 -1.15 -10.44
C GLY A 141 -21.36 -1.48 -11.89
N ILE A 142 -22.21 -1.15 -12.84
CA ILE A 142 -21.96 -1.45 -14.26
C ILE A 142 -21.50 -0.16 -14.92
N ILE A 143 -20.31 -0.20 -15.52
CA ILE A 143 -19.76 0.86 -16.35
C ILE A 143 -20.03 0.48 -17.80
N PRO A 144 -20.80 1.29 -18.55
CA PRO A 144 -21.01 1.09 -19.98
C PRO A 144 -19.69 1.02 -20.75
N TRP A 145 -19.57 0.10 -21.72
CA TRP A 145 -18.29 -0.18 -22.40
C TRP A 145 -17.69 1.04 -23.11
N HIS A 146 -18.52 1.96 -23.60
CA HIS A 146 -18.05 3.20 -24.23
C HIS A 146 -17.37 4.19 -23.27
N LEU A 147 -17.43 3.93 -21.96
CA LEU A 147 -16.75 4.68 -20.91
C LEU A 147 -15.55 3.91 -20.32
N VAL A 148 -15.28 2.70 -20.83
CA VAL A 148 -14.22 1.80 -20.37
C VAL A 148 -13.04 1.88 -21.34
N GLU A 149 -11.87 2.24 -20.83
CA GLU A 149 -10.61 2.17 -21.58
C GLU A 149 -9.71 1.07 -20.97
N PRO A 150 -9.38 0.00 -21.72
CA PRO A 150 -8.43 -1.03 -21.27
C PRO A 150 -7.00 -0.48 -21.25
N LEU A 151 -6.24 -0.80 -20.20
CA LEU A 151 -4.80 -0.56 -20.15
C LEU A 151 -4.08 -1.61 -21.02
N GLU A 152 -3.51 -1.23 -22.17
CA GLU A 152 -2.78 -2.17 -23.05
C GLU A 152 -1.41 -2.55 -22.46
N ALA A 153 -1.09 -3.84 -22.48
CA ALA A 153 0.24 -4.38 -22.23
C ALA A 153 0.86 -4.83 -23.56
N THR A 154 1.81 -4.07 -24.10
CA THR A 154 2.44 -4.40 -25.40
C THR A 154 3.37 -5.62 -25.27
N GLU A 155 3.09 -6.71 -26.01
CA GLU A 155 4.00 -7.85 -26.18
C GLU A 155 5.04 -7.59 -27.30
N THR A 156 5.93 -6.59 -27.14
CA THR A 156 7.11 -6.47 -28.03
C THR A 156 8.36 -5.98 -27.31
N ALA A 157 9.37 -6.87 -27.30
CA ALA A 157 10.81 -6.65 -27.07
C ALA A 157 11.31 -6.21 -25.67
N THR A 158 11.92 -7.17 -24.95
CA THR A 158 13.01 -7.03 -23.95
C THR A 158 12.87 -6.12 -22.71
N HIS A 159 11.82 -5.33 -22.60
CA HIS A 159 11.46 -4.53 -21.41
C HIS A 159 10.07 -4.95 -20.88
N PRO A 160 9.74 -4.73 -19.59
CA PRO A 160 8.42 -5.02 -19.06
C PRO A 160 7.32 -4.28 -19.85
N PRO A 161 6.08 -4.79 -19.86
CA PRO A 161 5.00 -4.22 -20.66
C PRO A 161 4.72 -2.79 -20.19
N ALA A 162 5.16 -1.82 -21.00
CA ALA A 162 4.78 -0.43 -20.84
C ALA A 162 3.26 -0.32 -21.05
N VAL A 163 2.60 0.21 -20.02
CA VAL A 163 1.20 0.61 -20.05
C VAL A 163 1.10 1.86 -20.91
N ARG A 164 0.49 1.73 -22.08
CA ARG A 164 0.04 2.91 -22.82
C ARG A 164 -1.38 3.22 -22.37
N LEU A 165 -1.53 4.26 -21.57
CA LEU A 165 -2.75 5.06 -21.62
C LEU A 165 -2.83 5.62 -23.04
N THR A 166 -3.56 4.93 -23.92
CA THR A 166 -4.04 5.60 -25.13
C THR A 166 -5.32 6.33 -24.74
N ILE A 167 -5.24 7.20 -23.73
CA ILE A 167 -6.23 8.26 -23.64
C ILE A 167 -5.96 9.07 -24.92
N PRO A 168 -6.89 9.14 -25.88
CA PRO A 168 -6.67 10.01 -27.02
C PRO A 168 -6.34 11.40 -26.45
N HIS A 169 -5.26 12.05 -26.86
CA HIS A 169 -4.83 13.39 -26.37
C HIS A 169 -6.02 14.33 -26.09
N GLN A 170 -7.06 14.25 -26.93
CA GLN A 170 -8.31 14.98 -26.84
C GLN A 170 -9.14 14.79 -25.55
N LYS A 171 -8.85 13.79 -24.70
CA LYS A 171 -9.55 13.54 -23.43
C LYS A 171 -8.70 13.84 -22.19
N LEU A 172 -7.38 13.67 -22.25
CA LEU A 172 -6.48 14.14 -21.18
C LEU A 172 -6.51 15.66 -21.10
N ALA A 173 -6.49 16.34 -22.26
CA ALA A 173 -6.66 17.79 -22.36
C ALA A 173 -8.07 18.31 -21.94
N LEU A 174 -8.98 17.42 -21.48
CA LEU A 174 -10.27 17.81 -20.89
C LEU A 174 -10.29 17.67 -19.37
N LEU A 175 -9.29 17.04 -18.78
CA LEU A 175 -9.13 16.92 -17.34
C LEU A 175 -8.39 18.14 -16.80
N HIS A 176 -8.66 18.51 -15.56
CA HIS A 176 -7.91 19.56 -14.90
C HIS A 176 -6.49 19.05 -14.59
N PRO A 177 -5.43 19.88 -14.69
CA PRO A 177 -4.06 19.48 -14.34
C PRO A 177 -3.93 18.76 -12.99
N ALA A 178 -4.56 19.28 -11.94
CA ALA A 178 -4.68 18.60 -10.63
C ALA A 178 -5.28 17.18 -10.68
N ASP A 179 -6.30 16.92 -11.51
CA ASP A 179 -6.87 15.57 -11.67
C ASP A 179 -5.88 14.63 -12.39
N ILE A 180 -5.03 15.18 -13.27
CA ILE A 180 -3.98 14.42 -13.97
C ILE A 180 -2.84 14.11 -12.98
N ALA A 181 -2.48 15.05 -12.11
CA ALA A 181 -1.49 14.87 -11.04
C ALA A 181 -1.88 13.72 -10.11
N ASP A 182 -3.11 13.70 -9.60
CA ASP A 182 -3.66 12.60 -8.77
C ASP A 182 -3.46 11.22 -9.42
N VAL A 183 -3.71 11.13 -10.73
CA VAL A 183 -3.53 9.88 -11.48
C VAL A 183 -2.05 9.53 -11.59
N VAL A 184 -1.20 10.49 -11.95
CA VAL A 184 0.25 10.30 -12.11
C VAL A 184 0.88 9.82 -10.80
N GLU A 185 0.44 10.30 -9.65
CA GLU A 185 1.01 9.91 -8.36
C GLU A 185 0.85 8.43 -8.03
N GLU A 186 -0.28 7.82 -8.42
CA GLU A 186 -0.54 6.39 -8.21
C GLU A 186 0.17 5.48 -9.24
N MET A 187 0.84 6.06 -10.24
CA MET A 187 1.52 5.33 -11.31
C MET A 187 2.97 4.96 -10.98
N THR A 188 3.52 4.00 -11.72
CA THR A 188 4.94 3.66 -11.69
C THR A 188 5.79 4.70 -12.44
N ALA A 189 7.10 4.79 -12.15
CA ALA A 189 8.00 5.78 -12.78
C ALA A 189 7.95 5.76 -14.33
N ASP A 190 8.02 4.56 -14.93
CA ASP A 190 7.96 4.38 -16.39
C ASP A 190 6.62 4.87 -16.98
N GLU A 191 5.52 4.74 -16.23
CA GLU A 191 4.19 5.18 -16.64
C GLU A 191 4.04 6.71 -16.61
N ARG A 192 4.58 7.37 -15.58
CA ARG A 192 4.54 8.83 -15.45
C ARG A 192 5.25 9.50 -16.60
N VAL A 193 6.46 9.06 -16.93
CA VAL A 193 7.25 9.57 -18.07
C VAL A 193 6.45 9.45 -19.38
N ALA A 194 5.74 8.34 -19.57
CA ALA A 194 4.93 8.13 -20.77
C ALA A 194 3.72 9.08 -20.86
N VAL A 195 3.18 9.54 -19.73
CA VAL A 195 2.10 10.54 -19.67
C VAL A 195 2.65 11.93 -20.02
N PHE A 196 3.71 12.39 -19.36
CA PHE A 196 4.31 13.71 -19.61
C PHE A 196 4.89 13.87 -21.03
N GLN A 197 5.30 12.78 -21.67
CA GLN A 197 5.68 12.78 -23.09
C GLN A 197 4.49 12.96 -24.04
N GLN A 198 3.27 12.69 -23.58
CA GLN A 198 2.05 12.79 -24.36
C GLN A 198 1.21 14.02 -24.01
N LEU A 199 1.43 14.71 -22.89
CA LEU A 199 0.75 15.99 -22.67
C LEU A 199 1.30 17.03 -23.65
N ASP A 200 0.54 18.08 -23.98
CA ASP A 200 1.16 19.31 -24.51
C ASP A 200 2.00 19.99 -23.43
N ILE A 201 2.88 20.92 -23.81
CA ILE A 201 3.87 21.51 -22.89
C ILE A 201 3.17 22.28 -21.76
N GLU A 202 2.19 23.11 -22.11
CA GLU A 202 1.34 23.88 -21.18
C GLU A 202 0.66 22.97 -20.16
N THR A 203 -0.12 21.99 -20.62
CA THR A 203 -0.79 21.05 -19.69
C THR A 203 0.22 20.23 -18.86
N ALA A 204 1.39 19.92 -19.42
CA ALA A 204 2.44 19.20 -18.70
C ALA A 204 3.06 20.05 -17.59
N ALA A 205 3.29 21.34 -17.82
CA ALA A 205 3.81 22.27 -16.82
C ALA A 205 2.81 22.42 -15.67
N ASP A 206 1.54 22.74 -15.97
CA ASP A 206 0.48 22.85 -14.96
C ASP A 206 0.30 21.55 -14.18
N THR A 207 0.35 20.40 -14.86
CA THR A 207 0.20 19.10 -14.18
C THR A 207 1.39 18.82 -13.29
N LEU A 208 2.60 19.21 -13.69
CA LEU A 208 3.81 18.98 -12.92
C LEU A 208 3.81 19.83 -11.64
N GLN A 209 3.35 21.09 -11.70
CA GLN A 209 3.20 21.98 -10.53
C GLN A 209 2.29 21.35 -9.46
N GLU A 210 1.22 20.67 -9.88
CA GLU A 210 0.24 20.07 -8.95
C GLU A 210 0.67 18.72 -8.35
N VAL A 211 1.81 18.16 -8.78
CA VAL A 211 2.34 16.87 -8.26
C VAL A 211 3.18 17.10 -7.01
N GLU A 212 3.18 16.16 -6.06
CA GLU A 212 4.03 16.23 -4.86
C GLU A 212 5.54 16.46 -5.17
N PRO A 213 6.26 17.35 -4.43
CA PRO A 213 7.62 17.82 -4.76
C PRO A 213 8.66 16.70 -4.95
N GLU A 214 8.70 15.71 -4.05
CA GLU A 214 9.60 14.57 -4.14
C GLU A 214 9.41 13.78 -5.45
N MET A 215 8.19 13.82 -5.99
CA MET A 215 7.79 13.13 -7.20
C MET A 215 8.07 13.93 -8.46
N GLN A 216 7.88 15.25 -8.42
CA GLN A 216 8.23 16.16 -9.51
C GLN A 216 9.71 15.97 -9.92
N ALA A 217 10.61 16.01 -8.94
CA ALA A 217 12.05 15.84 -9.16
C ALA A 217 12.39 14.48 -9.79
N ALA A 218 11.67 13.41 -9.39
CA ALA A 218 11.83 12.09 -9.97
C ALA A 218 11.35 12.03 -11.44
N ILE A 219 10.21 12.64 -11.75
CA ILE A 219 9.64 12.70 -13.11
C ILE A 219 10.58 13.47 -14.03
N VAL A 220 11.05 14.66 -13.63
CA VAL A 220 11.97 15.48 -14.42
C VAL A 220 13.33 14.81 -14.61
N SER A 221 13.80 14.06 -13.62
CA SER A 221 15.03 13.27 -13.74
C SER A 221 14.92 12.13 -14.76
N ASP A 222 13.75 11.52 -14.90
CA ASP A 222 13.51 10.41 -15.81
C ASP A 222 13.04 10.85 -17.22
N LEU A 223 12.64 12.11 -17.38
CA LEU A 223 12.25 12.70 -18.66
C LEU A 223 13.48 12.99 -19.57
N PRO A 224 13.30 12.91 -20.91
CA PRO A 224 14.31 13.42 -21.84
C PRO A 224 14.62 14.89 -21.59
N GLU A 225 15.89 15.27 -21.69
CA GLU A 225 16.42 16.57 -21.26
C GLU A 225 15.76 17.75 -21.98
N GLU A 226 15.65 17.67 -23.31
CA GLU A 226 14.94 18.68 -24.13
C GLU A 226 13.49 18.84 -23.67
N ARG A 227 12.81 17.73 -23.37
CA ARG A 227 11.40 17.75 -22.97
C ARG A 227 11.22 18.30 -21.55
N ALA A 228 12.14 17.97 -20.65
CA ALA A 228 12.14 18.50 -19.30
C ALA A 228 12.41 20.01 -19.31
N ALA A 229 13.37 20.48 -20.12
CA ALA A 229 13.64 21.90 -20.30
C ALA A 229 12.42 22.63 -20.88
N ASP A 230 11.79 22.11 -21.94
CA ASP A 230 10.57 22.68 -22.52
C ASP A 230 9.44 22.83 -21.49
N ILE A 231 9.27 21.86 -20.58
CA ILE A 231 8.25 21.91 -19.52
C ILE A 231 8.62 22.95 -18.47
N LEU A 232 9.89 22.99 -18.03
CA LEU A 232 10.38 23.96 -17.06
C LEU A 232 10.31 25.41 -17.58
N GLU A 233 10.45 25.63 -18.89
CA GLU A 233 10.28 26.94 -19.53
C GLU A 233 8.85 27.47 -19.45
N GLU A 234 7.85 26.58 -19.37
CA GLU A 234 6.43 26.95 -19.34
C GLU A 234 5.87 26.98 -17.91
N MET A 235 6.62 26.48 -16.92
CA MET A 235 6.24 26.56 -15.51
C MET A 235 6.44 27.97 -14.96
N ASP A 236 5.72 28.29 -13.89
CA ASP A 236 5.96 29.50 -13.12
C ASP A 236 7.42 29.53 -12.62
N PRO A 237 8.14 30.68 -12.71
CA PRO A 237 9.57 30.74 -12.41
C PRO A 237 9.97 30.28 -11.01
N ASP A 238 9.12 30.50 -10.01
CA ASP A 238 9.27 30.05 -8.63
C ASP A 238 9.11 28.54 -8.49
N GLU A 239 8.07 27.96 -9.09
CA GLU A 239 7.87 26.50 -9.12
C GLU A 239 9.04 25.78 -9.83
N ALA A 240 9.50 26.34 -10.95
CA ALA A 240 10.66 25.83 -11.65
C ALA A 240 11.94 25.95 -10.80
N ALA A 241 12.13 27.06 -10.07
CA ALA A 241 13.27 27.25 -9.19
C ALA A 241 13.28 26.24 -8.04
N ASP A 242 12.14 26.01 -7.38
CA ASP A 242 12.00 25.06 -6.28
C ASP A 242 12.26 23.62 -6.75
N LEU A 243 11.67 23.21 -7.87
CA LEU A 243 11.91 21.91 -8.49
C LEU A 243 13.38 21.70 -8.85
N LEU A 244 14.04 22.71 -9.43
CA LEU A 244 15.47 22.64 -9.75
C LEU A 244 16.34 22.53 -8.50
N GLN A 245 15.93 23.10 -7.35
CA GLN A 245 16.64 22.99 -6.08
C GLN A 245 16.71 21.55 -5.56
N ASP A 246 15.68 20.74 -5.82
CA ASP A 246 15.60 19.33 -5.44
C ASP A 246 16.38 18.38 -6.38
N LEU A 247 16.78 18.85 -7.56
CA LEU A 247 17.58 18.07 -8.51
C LEU A 247 19.08 18.07 -8.17
N PRO A 248 19.82 17.00 -8.56
CA PRO A 248 21.28 16.99 -8.51
C PRO A 248 21.89 18.15 -9.31
N GLU A 249 22.95 18.78 -8.79
CA GLU A 249 23.61 19.96 -9.38
C GLU A 249 23.99 19.77 -10.86
N GLU A 250 24.53 18.59 -11.22
CA GLU A 250 24.86 18.25 -12.61
C GLU A 250 23.63 18.28 -13.55
N ARG A 251 22.47 17.80 -13.07
CA ARG A 251 21.23 17.77 -13.86
C ARG A 251 20.58 19.15 -13.94
N ARG A 252 20.68 19.94 -12.87
CA ARG A 252 20.19 21.32 -12.83
C ARG A 252 20.91 22.18 -13.87
N GLU A 253 22.24 22.17 -13.88
CA GLU A 253 23.04 22.95 -14.84
C GLU A 253 22.70 22.55 -16.28
N GLU A 254 22.52 21.26 -16.55
CA GLU A 254 22.16 20.74 -17.87
C GLU A 254 20.79 21.22 -18.36
N LEU A 255 19.78 21.23 -17.48
CA LEU A 255 18.44 21.71 -17.83
C LEU A 255 18.43 23.23 -18.02
N VAL A 256 19.08 24.00 -17.15
CA VAL A 256 19.18 25.46 -17.26
C VAL A 256 19.92 25.88 -18.54
N ASP A 257 20.98 25.16 -18.93
CA ASP A 257 21.72 25.43 -20.17
C ASP A 257 20.88 25.16 -21.44
N LEU A 258 19.88 24.27 -21.35
CA LEU A 258 18.96 23.96 -22.43
C LEU A 258 17.78 24.94 -22.50
N MET A 259 17.46 25.61 -21.40
CA MET A 259 16.37 26.58 -21.33
C MET A 259 16.64 27.82 -22.19
N GLN A 260 15.56 28.47 -22.63
CA GLN A 260 15.62 29.79 -23.23
C GLN A 260 16.25 30.80 -22.26
N LYS A 261 17.12 31.65 -22.79
CA LYS A 261 17.95 32.56 -21.99
C LYS A 261 17.14 33.53 -21.11
N GLU A 262 15.96 33.95 -21.55
CA GLU A 262 15.11 34.85 -20.78
C GLU A 262 14.52 34.11 -19.57
N GLU A 263 13.87 32.96 -19.79
CA GLU A 263 13.33 32.11 -18.70
C GLU A 263 14.40 31.60 -17.73
N ALA A 264 15.53 31.13 -18.27
CA ALA A 264 16.66 30.68 -17.45
C ALA A 264 17.17 31.79 -16.52
N GLN A 265 17.18 33.04 -16.98
CA GLN A 265 17.65 34.17 -16.18
C GLN A 265 16.70 34.47 -15.01
N ASP A 266 15.40 34.32 -15.21
CA ASP A 266 14.38 34.57 -14.20
C ASP A 266 14.47 33.51 -13.09
N VAL A 267 14.57 32.23 -13.47
CA VAL A 267 14.77 31.12 -12.54
C VAL A 267 16.13 31.22 -11.81
N GLU A 268 17.21 31.58 -12.51
CA GLU A 268 18.53 31.82 -11.89
C GLU A 268 18.51 32.96 -10.86
N GLU A 269 17.72 34.02 -11.09
CA GLU A 269 17.57 35.10 -10.10
C GLU A 269 16.87 34.56 -8.84
N LEU A 270 15.83 33.75 -8.97
CA LEU A 270 15.09 33.18 -7.84
C LEU A 270 15.92 32.18 -7.01
N LEU A 271 16.73 31.34 -7.67
CA LEU A 271 17.68 30.41 -7.04
C LEU A 271 18.73 31.12 -6.14
N THR A 272 18.88 32.44 -6.23
CA THR A 272 19.81 33.20 -5.37
C THR A 272 19.23 33.56 -4.01
N TYR A 273 17.90 33.52 -3.86
CA TYR A 273 17.21 33.82 -2.61
C TYR A 273 17.06 32.57 -1.73
N PRO A 274 16.97 32.73 -0.39
CA PRO A 274 16.66 31.60 0.49
C PRO A 274 15.22 31.08 0.27
N GLU A 275 15.02 29.76 0.24
CA GLU A 275 13.70 29.08 0.16
C GLU A 275 12.70 29.53 1.25
N ASP A 276 13.20 29.93 2.42
CA ASP A 276 12.36 30.38 3.56
C ASP A 276 12.05 31.90 3.54
N SER A 277 12.22 32.56 2.40
CA SER A 277 12.09 34.01 2.25
C SER A 277 11.05 34.42 1.21
N ALA A 278 10.62 35.68 1.24
CA ALA A 278 9.74 36.27 0.25
C ALA A 278 10.32 36.18 -1.17
N GLY A 279 11.65 36.18 -1.31
CA GLY A 279 12.33 36.00 -2.60
C GLY A 279 12.33 34.55 -3.08
N GLY A 280 12.18 33.58 -2.18
CA GLY A 280 12.11 32.16 -2.53
C GLY A 280 10.72 31.71 -2.97
N ILE A 281 9.67 32.38 -2.50
CA ILE A 281 8.26 32.07 -2.83
C ILE A 281 7.59 33.17 -3.67
N MET A 282 8.37 33.97 -4.40
CA MET A 282 7.82 34.99 -5.29
C MET A 282 8.00 34.56 -6.73
N THR A 283 6.98 34.83 -7.54
CA THR A 283 7.14 34.81 -8.98
C THR A 283 7.73 36.14 -9.48
N SER A 284 8.63 36.05 -10.46
CA SER A 284 9.15 37.19 -11.21
C SER A 284 8.23 37.60 -12.37
N ASP A 285 7.23 36.77 -12.71
CA ASP A 285 6.23 37.15 -13.71
C ASP A 285 5.16 38.04 -13.06
N PHE A 286 5.22 39.34 -13.37
CA PHE A 286 4.24 40.31 -12.90
C PHE A 286 4.05 41.42 -13.92
N LEU A 287 2.86 42.04 -13.91
CA LEU A 287 2.59 43.16 -14.79
C LEU A 287 2.92 44.52 -14.14
N ALA A 288 3.92 45.19 -14.70
CA ALA A 288 4.27 46.57 -14.36
C ALA A 288 3.79 47.57 -15.43
N LEU A 289 3.10 48.63 -15.00
CA LEU A 289 2.55 49.71 -15.82
C LEU A 289 3.28 51.03 -15.54
N PRO A 290 3.67 51.79 -16.56
CA PRO A 290 4.18 53.15 -16.37
C PRO A 290 3.12 54.09 -15.79
N ALA A 291 3.51 54.89 -14.79
CA ALA A 291 2.68 55.88 -14.11
C ALA A 291 1.87 56.82 -15.02
N GLU A 292 2.44 57.17 -16.18
CA GLU A 292 1.86 58.12 -17.14
C GLU A 292 0.93 57.48 -18.18
N MET A 293 0.80 56.15 -18.19
CA MET A 293 -0.05 55.40 -19.11
C MET A 293 -1.54 55.68 -18.83
N THR A 294 -2.36 55.69 -19.88
CA THR A 294 -3.83 55.81 -19.74
C THR A 294 -4.50 54.45 -19.53
N ALA A 295 -5.70 54.44 -18.96
CA ALA A 295 -6.46 53.23 -18.73
C ALA A 295 -6.68 52.41 -20.02
N ALA A 296 -6.95 53.07 -21.14
CA ALA A 296 -7.08 52.42 -22.45
C ALA A 296 -5.79 51.72 -22.87
N GLN A 297 -4.65 52.41 -22.76
CA GLN A 297 -3.35 51.86 -23.13
C GLN A 297 -2.96 50.67 -22.25
N ALA A 298 -3.26 50.73 -20.95
CA ALA A 298 -3.01 49.63 -20.03
C ALA A 298 -3.91 48.41 -20.34
N ILE A 299 -5.18 48.62 -20.70
CA ILE A 299 -6.07 47.54 -21.15
C ILE A 299 -5.60 46.94 -22.47
N ASP A 300 -5.13 47.76 -23.40
CA ASP A 300 -4.62 47.27 -24.68
C ASP A 300 -3.30 46.49 -24.49
N LEU A 301 -2.44 46.90 -23.56
CA LEU A 301 -1.25 46.15 -23.17
C LEU A 301 -1.61 44.79 -22.56
N LEU A 302 -2.61 44.74 -21.68
CA LEU A 302 -3.12 43.48 -21.11
C LEU A 302 -3.63 42.53 -22.20
N ARG A 303 -4.34 43.05 -23.21
CA ARG A 303 -4.83 42.25 -24.34
C ARG A 303 -3.72 41.75 -25.24
N GLU A 304 -2.65 42.52 -25.38
CA GLU A 304 -1.47 42.15 -26.16
C GLU A 304 -0.65 41.09 -25.44
N LYS A 305 -0.36 41.30 -24.16
CA LYS A 305 0.46 40.40 -23.34
C LYS A 305 -0.26 39.10 -22.95
N LYS A 306 -1.59 39.12 -22.78
CA LYS A 306 -2.40 37.98 -22.30
C LYS A 306 -1.75 37.27 -21.10
N PRO A 307 -1.47 37.99 -20.00
CA PRO A 307 -0.84 37.40 -18.83
C PRO A 307 -1.72 36.31 -18.23
N ASP A 308 -1.11 35.42 -17.45
CA ASP A 308 -1.83 34.37 -16.73
C ASP A 308 -2.96 34.98 -15.85
N PRO A 309 -4.16 34.37 -15.84
CA PRO A 309 -5.24 34.77 -14.93
C PRO A 309 -4.83 34.89 -13.45
N ALA A 310 -3.96 34.00 -12.95
CA ALA A 310 -3.42 34.00 -11.59
C ALA A 310 -2.60 35.26 -11.30
N LEU A 311 -1.91 35.81 -12.29
CA LEU A 311 -1.07 37.02 -12.15
C LEU A 311 -1.86 38.34 -12.26
N THR A 312 -3.18 38.28 -12.47
CA THR A 312 -4.01 39.47 -12.76
C THR A 312 -4.62 40.12 -11.50
N TYR A 313 -4.32 39.63 -10.29
CA TYR A 313 -4.90 40.17 -9.05
C TYR A 313 -4.53 41.64 -8.77
N TYR A 314 -3.26 42.00 -9.02
CA TYR A 314 -2.76 43.37 -8.91
C TYR A 314 -1.88 43.76 -10.09
N LEU A 315 -2.09 44.98 -10.59
CA LEU A 315 -1.24 45.61 -11.60
C LEU A 315 -0.34 46.62 -10.88
N TYR A 316 0.97 46.48 -11.05
CA TYR A 316 1.93 47.32 -10.35
C TYR A 316 2.24 48.58 -11.15
N VAL A 317 2.30 49.73 -10.49
CA VAL A 317 2.63 51.01 -11.13
C VAL A 317 4.05 51.40 -10.74
N VAL A 318 4.89 51.61 -11.75
CA VAL A 318 6.32 51.90 -11.55
C VAL A 318 6.74 53.21 -12.21
N ASP A 319 7.77 53.83 -11.62
CA ASP A 319 8.45 54.99 -12.19
C ASP A 319 9.47 54.58 -13.28
N PRO A 320 10.09 55.53 -14.02
CA PRO A 320 11.11 55.22 -15.03
C PRO A 320 12.40 54.57 -14.49
N GLN A 321 12.54 54.43 -13.17
CA GLN A 321 13.63 53.72 -12.49
C GLN A 321 13.16 52.38 -11.89
N GLU A 322 11.98 51.88 -12.29
CA GLU A 322 11.33 50.63 -11.83
C GLU A 322 10.93 50.63 -10.35
N LYS A 323 10.84 51.81 -9.74
CA LYS A 323 10.42 51.95 -8.35
C LYS A 323 8.91 51.84 -8.24
N LEU A 324 8.44 51.01 -7.31
CA LEU A 324 7.02 50.81 -7.06
C LEU A 324 6.37 52.08 -6.47
N GLU A 325 5.41 52.66 -7.21
CA GLU A 325 4.64 53.87 -6.85
C GLU A 325 3.19 53.58 -6.40
N GLY A 326 2.55 52.57 -6.98
CA GLY A 326 1.13 52.25 -6.73
C GLY A 326 0.75 50.82 -7.11
N VAL A 327 -0.42 50.38 -6.66
CA VAL A 327 -1.09 49.16 -7.17
C VAL A 327 -2.46 49.52 -7.73
N LEU A 328 -2.91 48.77 -8.73
CA LEU A 328 -4.21 48.97 -9.37
C LEU A 328 -4.90 47.61 -9.55
N SER A 329 -6.19 47.52 -9.21
CA SER A 329 -6.97 46.32 -9.54
C SER A 329 -7.47 46.37 -10.98
N LEU A 330 -7.63 45.22 -11.64
CA LEU A 330 -8.23 45.15 -12.98
C LEU A 330 -9.63 45.79 -13.01
N ARG A 331 -10.39 45.65 -11.92
CA ARG A 331 -11.71 46.29 -11.77
C ARG A 331 -11.61 47.81 -11.87
N ASP A 332 -10.70 48.43 -11.15
CA ASP A 332 -10.55 49.89 -11.16
C ASP A 332 -10.08 50.38 -12.53
N LEU A 333 -9.21 49.61 -13.18
CA LEU A 333 -8.76 49.88 -14.55
C LEU A 333 -9.92 49.84 -15.56
N VAL A 334 -10.79 48.83 -15.50
CA VAL A 334 -11.92 48.65 -16.43
C VAL A 334 -13.05 49.65 -16.20
N VAL A 335 -13.26 50.08 -14.96
CA VAL A 335 -14.31 51.06 -14.61
C VAL A 335 -13.87 52.50 -14.90
N ALA A 336 -12.56 52.76 -14.93
CA ALA A 336 -12.03 54.09 -15.21
C ALA A 336 -12.32 54.57 -16.64
N PRO A 337 -12.56 55.87 -16.87
CA PRO A 337 -12.63 56.41 -18.21
C PRO A 337 -11.33 56.15 -19.00
N PRO A 338 -11.41 55.81 -20.30
CA PRO A 338 -10.27 55.41 -21.14
C PRO A 338 -9.05 56.33 -21.08
N GLU A 339 -9.28 57.64 -21.00
CA GLU A 339 -8.25 58.69 -21.03
C GLU A 339 -7.60 58.96 -19.66
N THR A 340 -8.10 58.33 -18.60
CA THR A 340 -7.62 58.56 -17.22
C THR A 340 -6.25 57.92 -17.06
N LYS A 341 -5.30 58.65 -16.47
CA LYS A 341 -3.97 58.12 -16.18
C LYS A 341 -4.02 57.10 -15.05
N VAL A 342 -3.19 56.07 -15.13
CA VAL A 342 -3.03 55.03 -14.11
C VAL A 342 -2.68 55.65 -12.75
N THR A 343 -1.81 56.67 -12.73
CA THR A 343 -1.50 57.46 -11.50
C THR A 343 -2.69 58.07 -10.79
N ALA A 344 -3.78 58.36 -11.48
CA ALA A 344 -4.96 58.97 -10.89
C ALA A 344 -5.93 57.94 -10.27
N ILE A 345 -5.78 56.65 -10.61
CA ILE A 345 -6.67 55.56 -10.20
C ILE A 345 -5.96 54.50 -9.34
N MET A 346 -4.62 54.51 -9.27
CA MET A 346 -3.84 53.62 -8.42
C MET A 346 -4.00 53.93 -6.93
N ASP A 347 -3.84 52.92 -6.08
CA ASP A 347 -3.65 53.09 -4.65
C ASP A 347 -2.16 53.29 -4.33
N PRO A 348 -1.74 54.47 -3.81
CA PRO A 348 -0.35 54.71 -3.42
C PRO A 348 0.03 54.10 -2.06
N ASN A 349 -0.93 53.62 -1.25
CA ASN A 349 -0.68 53.07 0.08
C ASN A 349 -0.45 51.55 0.03
N ILE A 350 0.64 51.16 -0.61
CA ILE A 350 0.96 49.75 -0.87
C ILE A 350 1.70 49.14 0.32
N LEU A 351 1.25 47.98 0.78
CA LEU A 351 2.06 47.10 1.63
C LEU A 351 3.07 46.36 0.75
N LYS A 352 4.34 46.40 1.13
CA LYS A 352 5.43 45.77 0.40
C LYS A 352 6.44 45.16 1.35
N VAL A 353 7.14 44.13 0.89
CA VAL A 353 8.16 43.40 1.66
C VAL A 353 9.49 43.41 0.93
N SER A 354 10.58 43.15 1.65
CA SER A 354 11.88 42.90 1.03
C SER A 354 11.99 41.43 0.64
N ALA A 355 12.78 41.09 -0.39
CA ALA A 355 13.04 39.70 -0.77
C ALA A 355 13.56 38.83 0.40
N GLU A 356 14.29 39.44 1.35
CA GLU A 356 14.82 38.76 2.54
C GLU A 356 13.79 38.58 3.67
N THR A 357 12.53 39.00 3.48
CA THR A 357 11.50 38.91 4.53
C THR A 357 11.11 37.44 4.72
N PRO A 358 11.03 36.90 5.94
CA PRO A 358 10.61 35.51 6.16
C PRO A 358 9.22 35.22 5.58
N LYS A 359 9.04 34.04 4.97
CA LYS A 359 7.77 33.67 4.33
C LYS A 359 6.58 33.62 5.31
N GLU A 360 6.80 33.34 6.60
CA GLU A 360 5.73 33.41 7.62
C GLU A 360 5.25 34.83 7.90
N ASP A 361 6.15 35.81 7.80
CA ASP A 361 5.79 37.22 7.96
C ASP A 361 5.00 37.70 6.73
N VAL A 362 5.37 37.23 5.53
CA VAL A 362 4.63 37.44 4.28
C VAL A 362 3.21 36.87 4.38
N ALA A 363 3.09 35.60 4.77
CA ALA A 363 1.82 34.92 5.00
C ALA A 363 0.95 35.67 6.03
N SER A 364 1.57 36.14 7.11
CA SER A 364 0.88 36.91 8.15
C SER A 364 0.37 38.26 7.65
N LEU A 365 1.09 38.94 6.76
CA LEU A 365 0.65 40.20 6.15
C LEU A 365 -0.51 39.97 5.18
N ILE A 366 -0.39 38.99 4.30
CA ILE A 366 -1.43 38.60 3.34
C ILE A 366 -2.72 38.26 4.08
N ALA A 367 -2.65 37.39 5.09
CA ALA A 367 -3.81 36.99 5.88
C ALA A 367 -4.39 38.11 6.76
N LYS A 368 -3.57 39.01 7.30
CA LYS A 368 -4.02 40.09 8.20
C LYS A 368 -4.76 41.21 7.46
N TYR A 369 -4.35 41.48 6.23
CA TYR A 369 -4.87 42.60 5.44
C TYR A 369 -5.72 42.13 4.25
N ASP A 370 -6.07 40.84 4.19
CA ASP A 370 -6.87 40.22 3.12
C ASP A 370 -6.33 40.57 1.72
N LEU A 371 -4.99 40.52 1.56
CA LEU A 371 -4.34 40.83 0.29
C LEU A 371 -4.42 39.63 -0.66
N LEU A 372 -4.56 39.90 -1.96
CA LEU A 372 -4.53 38.86 -2.99
C LEU A 372 -3.10 38.61 -3.52
N ALA A 373 -2.22 39.60 -3.41
CA ALA A 373 -0.80 39.46 -3.66
C ALA A 373 -0.03 40.55 -2.89
N LEU A 374 1.27 40.35 -2.70
CA LEU A 374 2.16 41.24 -1.97
C LEU A 374 3.44 41.51 -2.79
N PRO A 375 3.72 42.77 -3.17
CA PRO A 375 4.91 43.09 -3.95
C PRO A 375 6.19 42.98 -3.11
N VAL A 376 7.20 42.38 -3.74
CA VAL A 376 8.55 42.23 -3.22
C VAL A 376 9.47 43.27 -3.86
N VAL A 377 10.17 44.04 -3.04
CA VAL A 377 11.07 45.11 -3.51
C VAL A 377 12.50 44.94 -3.03
N ASP A 378 13.45 45.46 -3.81
CA ASP A 378 14.85 45.54 -3.41
C ASP A 378 15.10 46.69 -2.40
N ALA A 379 16.34 46.79 -1.91
CA ALA A 379 16.75 47.84 -0.96
C ALA A 379 16.61 49.28 -1.51
N ARG A 380 16.47 49.45 -2.83
CA ARG A 380 16.25 50.76 -3.50
C ARG A 380 14.77 51.03 -3.75
N GLY A 381 13.90 50.06 -3.45
CA GLY A 381 12.46 50.12 -3.66
C GLY A 381 12.02 49.75 -5.07
N ARG A 382 12.88 49.11 -5.87
CA ARG A 382 12.53 48.58 -7.19
C ARG A 382 11.75 47.29 -7.03
N LEU A 383 10.72 47.12 -7.85
CA LEU A 383 9.91 45.90 -7.86
C LEU A 383 10.75 44.74 -8.39
N ARG A 384 10.73 43.61 -7.67
CA ARG A 384 11.48 42.39 -8.02
C ARG A 384 10.60 41.19 -8.29
N GLY A 385 9.44 41.13 -7.66
CA GLY A 385 8.50 40.02 -7.80
C GLY A 385 7.23 40.29 -7.03
N THR A 386 6.34 39.31 -7.02
CA THR A 386 5.10 39.32 -6.24
C THR A 386 4.89 37.95 -5.60
N VAL A 387 4.38 37.94 -4.36
CA VAL A 387 3.92 36.69 -3.72
C VAL A 387 2.41 36.69 -3.77
N THR A 388 1.79 35.63 -4.25
CA THR A 388 0.33 35.51 -4.36
C THR A 388 -0.29 34.94 -3.09
N VAL A 389 -1.61 34.92 -3.01
CA VAL A 389 -2.32 34.37 -1.83
C VAL A 389 -2.36 32.84 -1.88
N ASP A 390 -2.29 32.28 -3.08
CA ASP A 390 -2.27 30.87 -3.43
C ASP A 390 -1.04 30.20 -2.82
N ASP A 391 0.16 30.75 -3.08
CA ASP A 391 1.44 30.27 -2.52
C ASP A 391 1.40 30.24 -0.98
N VAL A 392 0.73 31.24 -0.38
CA VAL A 392 0.55 31.30 1.08
C VAL A 392 -0.43 30.25 1.58
N VAL A 393 -1.51 29.99 0.86
CA VAL A 393 -2.49 28.94 1.21
C VAL A 393 -1.83 27.58 1.11
N GLU A 394 -1.06 27.33 0.06
CA GLU A 394 -0.27 26.12 -0.13
C GLU A 394 0.74 25.92 0.99
N LEU A 395 1.53 26.95 1.33
CA LEU A 395 2.44 26.91 2.47
C LEU A 395 1.74 26.57 3.79
N MET A 396 0.50 27.05 3.98
CA MET A 396 -0.30 26.69 5.15
C MET A 396 -0.80 25.24 5.12
N LEU A 397 -1.19 24.73 3.95
CA LEU A 397 -1.61 23.33 3.76
C LEU A 397 -0.43 22.38 3.93
N ALA A 398 0.70 22.65 3.29
CA ALA A 398 1.96 21.91 3.42
C ALA A 398 2.40 21.82 4.89
N ARG A 399 2.27 22.89 5.68
CA ARG A 399 2.58 22.85 7.11
C ARG A 399 1.63 21.96 7.92
N VAL A 400 0.35 21.93 7.57
CA VAL A 400 -0.62 21.01 8.19
C VAL A 400 -0.28 19.57 7.80
N GLU A 401 0.14 19.34 6.57
CA GLU A 401 0.59 18.03 6.09
C GLU A 401 1.92 17.61 6.70
N GLU A 402 2.91 18.48 6.85
CA GLU A 402 4.19 18.22 7.54
C GLU A 402 4.03 18.01 9.05
N GLU A 403 3.09 18.69 9.71
CA GLU A 403 2.75 18.37 11.11
C GLU A 403 2.05 17.00 11.23
N VAL A 404 1.45 16.51 10.14
CA VAL A 404 0.74 15.22 10.04
C VAL A 404 1.62 14.08 9.47
N ARG A 405 2.60 14.39 8.60
CA ARG A 405 3.64 13.50 8.04
C ARG A 405 4.78 13.42 9.06
N PRO A 406 5.15 12.23 9.57
CA PRO A 406 6.34 12.11 10.40
C PRO A 406 7.59 12.31 9.52
N ASP A 407 8.19 13.49 9.58
CA ASP A 407 9.48 13.87 8.96
C ASP A 407 10.51 12.72 8.95
N PRO A 408 10.81 12.12 7.78
CA PRO A 408 11.82 11.10 7.64
C PRO A 408 13.10 11.70 7.04
N ARG A 409 13.72 12.71 7.66
CA ARG A 409 14.95 13.30 7.09
C ARG A 409 16.00 12.25 6.67
N PRO A 410 16.38 12.21 5.38
CA PRO A 410 17.54 11.46 4.92
C PRO A 410 18.81 12.22 5.29
N VAL A 411 19.69 11.57 6.05
CA VAL A 411 21.00 12.14 6.38
C VAL A 411 21.97 11.86 5.23
N THR A 412 22.12 12.81 4.32
CA THR A 412 23.18 12.81 3.30
C THR A 412 24.47 13.38 3.92
N VAL A 413 25.53 12.57 3.94
CA VAL A 413 26.88 12.99 4.39
C VAL A 413 27.79 13.04 3.18
N ALA A 414 28.31 14.23 2.89
CA ALA A 414 29.33 14.50 1.89
C ALA A 414 30.58 13.61 2.06
N ILE A 415 31.10 13.13 0.93
CA ILE A 415 32.24 12.22 0.84
C ILE A 415 33.53 13.03 0.96
N GLY A 416 34.09 13.06 2.18
CA GLY A 416 35.48 13.43 2.45
C GLY A 416 36.25 12.22 3.00
N SER A 417 37.39 11.90 2.39
CA SER A 417 38.20 10.70 2.61
C SER A 417 38.79 10.57 4.02
N ALA A 418 38.29 9.64 4.85
CA ALA A 418 39.00 9.00 5.98
C ALA A 418 38.23 7.78 6.55
N PRO A 419 38.88 6.79 7.20
CA PRO A 419 38.31 5.47 7.42
C PRO A 419 37.42 5.40 8.67
N VAL A 420 36.08 5.46 8.49
CA VAL A 420 35.10 5.23 9.57
C VAL A 420 33.97 4.30 9.09
N ARG A 421 34.28 3.01 8.89
CA ARG A 421 33.34 2.02 8.29
C ARG A 421 32.27 1.45 9.22
N LEU A 422 32.44 1.46 10.55
CA LEU A 422 31.57 0.70 11.46
C LEU A 422 30.34 1.49 11.99
N ARG A 423 30.46 2.81 12.22
CA ARG A 423 29.39 3.64 12.81
C ARG A 423 28.27 4.02 11.83
N ARG A 424 28.59 4.20 10.53
CA ARG A 424 27.62 4.55 9.48
C ARG A 424 26.76 3.35 9.08
N GLN A 425 27.37 2.16 8.99
CA GLN A 425 26.63 0.91 8.77
C GLN A 425 25.66 0.63 9.93
N LEU A 426 26.06 0.89 11.18
CA LEU A 426 25.18 0.74 12.33
C LEU A 426 24.01 1.73 12.34
N ARG A 427 24.18 2.97 11.84
CA ARG A 427 23.11 3.97 11.74
C ARG A 427 22.09 3.67 10.63
N ILE A 428 22.57 3.28 9.44
CA ILE A 428 21.69 2.83 8.33
C ILE A 428 20.98 1.53 8.75
N PHE A 429 21.69 0.62 9.41
CA PHE A 429 21.13 -0.58 10.01
C PHE A 429 20.01 -0.28 11.02
N LEU A 430 20.15 0.75 11.85
CA LEU A 430 19.13 1.19 12.81
C LEU A 430 17.94 1.92 12.15
N LEU A 431 18.13 2.58 11.01
CA LEU A 431 17.07 3.22 10.21
C LEU A 431 16.28 2.20 9.36
N VAL A 432 16.92 1.11 8.95
CA VAL A 432 16.31 -0.03 8.23
C VAL A 432 15.64 -1.02 9.19
N LEU A 433 15.94 -0.94 10.49
CA LEU A 433 15.36 -1.75 11.59
C LEU A 433 13.89 -1.36 11.90
N GLY A 434 13.01 -1.42 10.90
CA GLY A 434 11.61 -1.02 11.04
C GLY A 434 10.65 -2.22 11.03
N PRO A 435 10.38 -2.81 9.86
CA PRO A 435 9.29 -3.75 9.65
C PRO A 435 9.63 -5.16 10.13
N GLY A 436 10.84 -5.69 9.89
CA GLY A 436 11.27 -7.00 10.36
C GLY A 436 11.24 -7.12 11.88
N LEU A 437 11.52 -6.02 12.59
CA LEU A 437 11.39 -5.94 14.04
C LEU A 437 9.92 -5.84 14.49
N VAL A 438 9.12 -5.03 13.79
CA VAL A 438 7.68 -4.93 14.03
C VAL A 438 6.98 -6.26 13.80
N THR A 439 7.25 -6.96 12.68
CA THR A 439 6.74 -8.30 12.39
C THR A 439 7.25 -9.29 13.43
N ALA A 440 8.51 -9.18 13.85
CA ALA A 440 9.04 -10.05 14.90
C ALA A 440 8.33 -9.90 16.25
N PHE A 441 7.90 -8.68 16.62
CA PHE A 441 7.11 -8.48 17.83
C PHE A 441 5.64 -8.83 17.64
N ALA A 442 5.08 -8.60 16.46
CA ALA A 442 3.73 -9.03 16.14
C ALA A 442 3.61 -10.56 16.01
N ASP A 443 4.66 -11.28 15.62
CA ASP A 443 4.73 -12.75 15.63
C ASP A 443 4.93 -13.31 17.07
N ASN A 444 5.40 -12.47 18.01
CA ASN A 444 5.47 -12.76 19.44
C ASN A 444 4.29 -12.14 20.20
N ASP A 445 3.10 -12.25 19.60
CA ASP A 445 1.85 -11.80 20.19
C ASP A 445 1.46 -12.58 21.47
N ALA A 446 0.31 -12.26 22.05
CA ALA A 446 -0.14 -12.90 23.28
C ALA A 446 -0.32 -14.42 23.11
N GLY A 447 -0.79 -14.86 21.94
CA GLY A 447 -0.92 -16.27 21.59
C GLY A 447 0.43 -16.97 21.44
N GLY A 448 1.43 -16.29 20.89
CA GLY A 448 2.82 -16.76 20.81
C GLY A 448 3.44 -16.93 22.18
N ILE A 449 3.39 -15.90 23.03
CA ILE A 449 3.89 -15.96 24.42
C ILE A 449 3.26 -17.15 25.16
N THR A 450 1.96 -17.35 25.00
CA THR A 450 1.23 -18.47 25.60
C THR A 450 1.70 -19.81 25.07
N THR A 451 1.86 -19.94 23.76
CA THR A 451 2.28 -21.16 23.07
C THR A 451 3.70 -21.58 23.47
N TYR A 452 4.64 -20.62 23.48
CA TYR A 452 6.02 -20.87 23.91
C TYR A 452 6.09 -21.21 25.41
N SER A 453 5.29 -20.54 26.24
CA SER A 453 5.23 -20.86 27.67
C SER A 453 4.71 -22.27 27.90
N LEU A 454 3.68 -22.69 27.15
CA LEU A 454 3.13 -24.03 27.21
C LEU A 454 4.14 -25.09 26.74
N ALA A 455 4.87 -24.82 25.65
CA ALA A 455 5.90 -25.68 25.14
C ALA A 455 7.00 -25.95 26.18
N GLY A 456 7.51 -24.89 26.84
CA GLY A 456 8.52 -25.02 27.89
C GLY A 456 7.99 -25.70 29.16
N ALA A 457 6.76 -25.39 29.55
CA ALA A 457 6.15 -25.96 30.76
C ALA A 457 5.71 -27.43 30.62
N GLN A 458 5.40 -27.91 29.41
CA GLN A 458 4.91 -29.27 29.17
C GLN A 458 5.95 -30.23 28.58
N PHE A 459 6.98 -29.72 27.91
CA PHE A 459 7.96 -30.55 27.22
C PHE A 459 9.40 -30.17 27.55
N GLY A 460 9.63 -29.28 28.52
CA GLY A 460 10.96 -28.78 28.85
C GLY A 460 11.65 -28.19 27.61
N TYR A 461 12.82 -28.72 27.27
CA TYR A 461 13.57 -28.28 26.08
C TYR A 461 13.19 -29.01 24.78
N GLY A 462 12.26 -29.98 24.82
CA GLY A 462 12.01 -30.91 23.70
C GLY A 462 11.52 -30.28 22.40
N LEU A 463 10.98 -29.05 22.44
CA LEU A 463 10.55 -28.29 21.25
C LEU A 463 11.56 -27.23 20.78
N MET A 464 12.73 -27.08 21.41
CA MET A 464 13.70 -26.05 21.04
C MET A 464 14.22 -26.20 19.60
N TRP A 465 14.35 -27.42 19.10
CA TRP A 465 14.80 -27.68 17.72
C TRP A 465 13.83 -27.14 16.67
N VAL A 466 12.54 -27.02 17.02
CA VAL A 466 11.52 -26.49 16.12
C VAL A 466 11.84 -25.03 15.80
N LEU A 467 12.32 -24.25 16.79
CA LEU A 467 12.66 -22.83 16.62
C LEU A 467 13.75 -22.60 15.56
N LEU A 468 14.76 -23.48 15.49
CA LEU A 468 15.80 -23.39 14.46
C LEU A 468 15.21 -23.66 13.07
N VAL A 469 14.35 -24.67 12.96
CA VAL A 469 13.70 -25.05 11.71
C VAL A 469 12.74 -23.95 11.25
N THR A 470 11.93 -23.40 12.16
CA THR A 470 10.98 -22.32 11.85
C THR A 470 11.69 -21.00 11.56
N ALA A 471 12.81 -20.68 12.22
CA ALA A 471 13.63 -19.51 11.88
C ALA A 471 14.10 -19.56 10.43
N ILE A 472 14.67 -20.69 10.01
CA ILE A 472 15.15 -20.89 8.64
C ILE A 472 13.96 -20.82 7.66
N ALA A 473 12.86 -21.52 7.98
CA ALA A 473 11.68 -21.55 7.14
C ALA A 473 11.02 -20.18 6.97
N LEU A 474 10.95 -19.38 8.05
CA LEU A 474 10.40 -18.04 8.04
C LEU A 474 11.21 -17.10 7.14
N VAL A 475 12.54 -17.11 7.27
CA VAL A 475 13.43 -16.28 6.42
C VAL A 475 13.24 -16.60 4.94
N ILE A 476 13.18 -17.89 4.60
CA ILE A 476 13.00 -18.34 3.22
C ILE A 476 11.64 -17.92 2.68
N THR A 477 10.57 -18.19 3.43
CA THR A 477 9.19 -17.91 2.98
C THR A 477 8.95 -16.40 2.87
N GLN A 478 9.40 -15.60 3.84
CA GLN A 478 9.32 -14.14 3.75
C GLN A 478 10.21 -13.56 2.65
N GLU A 479 11.41 -14.10 2.40
CA GLU A 479 12.23 -13.63 1.27
C GLU A 479 11.54 -13.89 -0.08
N VAL A 480 10.92 -15.07 -0.25
CA VAL A 480 10.11 -15.36 -1.45
C VAL A 480 8.96 -14.38 -1.56
N GLY A 481 8.32 -14.07 -0.43
CA GLY A 481 7.31 -13.03 -0.31
C GLY A 481 7.81 -11.68 -0.81
N ALA A 482 8.85 -11.14 -0.19
CA ALA A 482 9.43 -9.85 -0.52
C ALA A 482 9.87 -9.75 -1.99
N ARG A 483 10.47 -10.80 -2.56
CA ARG A 483 10.87 -10.80 -3.99
C ARG A 483 9.69 -10.65 -4.94
N LEU A 484 8.51 -11.17 -4.60
CA LEU A 484 7.30 -10.98 -5.40
C LEU A 484 6.90 -9.52 -5.39
N ALA A 485 6.84 -8.88 -4.22
CA ALA A 485 6.50 -7.47 -4.10
C ALA A 485 7.54 -6.55 -4.77
N LEU A 486 8.85 -6.75 -4.51
CA LEU A 486 9.95 -5.98 -5.14
C LEU A 486 9.96 -6.07 -6.68
N ALA A 487 9.38 -7.14 -7.24
CA ALA A 487 9.34 -7.35 -8.67
C ALA A 487 8.05 -6.86 -9.33
N THR A 488 6.96 -6.74 -8.58
CA THR A 488 5.62 -6.50 -9.14
C THR A 488 4.95 -5.23 -8.63
N GLY A 489 5.43 -4.65 -7.52
CA GLY A 489 4.77 -3.54 -6.84
C GLY A 489 3.39 -3.90 -6.26
N GLN A 490 3.01 -5.17 -6.26
CA GLN A 490 1.67 -5.63 -5.83
C GLN A 490 1.76 -6.48 -4.57
N GLY A 491 0.71 -6.40 -3.74
CA GLY A 491 0.51 -7.29 -2.61
C GLY A 491 0.11 -8.71 -3.01
N LEU A 492 0.07 -9.60 -2.01
CA LEU A 492 -0.16 -11.03 -2.22
C LEU A 492 -1.55 -11.32 -2.81
N ALA A 493 -2.56 -10.59 -2.35
CA ALA A 493 -3.94 -10.80 -2.71
C ALA A 493 -4.21 -10.43 -4.17
N GLY A 494 -3.67 -9.30 -4.62
CA GLY A 494 -3.70 -8.86 -6.01
C GLY A 494 -3.06 -9.87 -6.95
N LEU A 495 -1.88 -10.38 -6.59
CA LEU A 495 -1.16 -11.39 -7.37
C LEU A 495 -1.89 -12.73 -7.46
N ILE A 496 -2.49 -13.19 -6.35
CA ILE A 496 -3.31 -14.41 -6.35
C ILE A 496 -4.50 -14.24 -7.29
N ARG A 497 -5.15 -13.07 -7.27
CA ARG A 497 -6.28 -12.79 -8.14
C ARG A 497 -5.91 -12.73 -9.60
N GLU A 498 -4.83 -12.05 -9.94
CA GLU A 498 -4.42 -11.93 -11.32
C GLU A 498 -4.07 -13.30 -11.93
N ARG A 499 -3.40 -14.16 -11.16
CA ARG A 499 -3.00 -15.48 -11.66
C ARG A 499 -4.10 -16.53 -11.61
N PHE A 500 -4.79 -16.65 -10.49
CA PHE A 500 -5.70 -17.78 -10.20
C PHE A 500 -7.17 -17.40 -10.31
N GLY A 501 -7.48 -16.12 -10.51
CA GLY A 501 -8.83 -15.59 -10.61
C GLY A 501 -9.55 -15.50 -9.27
N VAL A 502 -10.77 -14.95 -9.33
CA VAL A 502 -11.55 -14.56 -8.14
C VAL A 502 -11.92 -15.72 -7.19
N ARG A 503 -12.14 -16.94 -7.70
CA ARG A 503 -12.57 -18.08 -6.88
C ARG A 503 -11.48 -18.53 -5.90
N TRP A 504 -10.26 -18.66 -6.40
CA TRP A 504 -9.11 -19.02 -5.57
C TRP A 504 -8.68 -17.87 -4.67
N THR A 505 -8.86 -16.63 -5.12
CA THR A 505 -8.67 -15.44 -4.29
C THR A 505 -9.64 -15.42 -3.12
N ALA A 506 -10.94 -15.64 -3.37
CA ALA A 506 -11.93 -15.71 -2.30
C ALA A 506 -11.63 -16.84 -1.29
N PHE A 507 -11.09 -17.96 -1.77
CA PHE A 507 -10.63 -19.05 -0.89
C PHE A 507 -9.40 -18.64 -0.04
N ALA A 508 -8.42 -17.95 -0.64
CA ALA A 508 -7.26 -17.42 0.09
C ALA A 508 -7.67 -16.35 1.12
N VAL A 509 -8.55 -15.41 0.75
CA VAL A 509 -9.13 -14.41 1.65
C VAL A 509 -9.89 -15.07 2.78
N LEU A 510 -10.77 -16.03 2.50
CA LEU A 510 -11.50 -16.74 3.55
C LEU A 510 -10.53 -17.45 4.52
N THR A 511 -9.50 -18.09 3.99
CA THR A 511 -8.45 -18.74 4.81
C THR A 511 -7.76 -17.72 5.71
N MET A 512 -7.37 -16.57 5.16
CA MET A 512 -6.74 -15.48 5.89
C MET A 512 -7.66 -14.91 6.99
N LEU A 513 -8.92 -14.64 6.65
CA LEU A 513 -9.90 -14.11 7.59
C LEU A 513 -10.14 -15.07 8.75
N VAL A 514 -10.27 -16.38 8.49
CA VAL A 514 -10.49 -17.38 9.54
C VAL A 514 -9.27 -17.48 10.47
N ALA A 515 -8.06 -17.52 9.91
CA ALA A 515 -6.82 -17.51 10.68
C ALA A 515 -6.74 -16.27 11.60
N ASN A 516 -6.96 -15.10 11.01
CA ASN A 516 -6.80 -13.83 11.70
C ASN A 516 -7.92 -13.52 12.70
N ILE A 517 -9.14 -14.05 12.50
CA ILE A 517 -10.20 -13.97 13.52
C ILE A 517 -9.75 -14.74 14.76
N GLY A 518 -9.17 -15.93 14.56
CA GLY A 518 -8.57 -16.71 15.65
C GLY A 518 -7.50 -15.91 16.40
N THR A 519 -6.56 -15.32 15.68
CA THR A 519 -5.51 -14.47 16.27
C THR A 519 -6.10 -13.26 17.01
N THR A 520 -7.05 -12.54 16.40
CA THR A 520 -7.70 -11.37 17.03
C THR A 520 -8.41 -11.76 18.34
N VAL A 521 -9.10 -12.91 18.35
CA VAL A 521 -9.71 -13.47 19.55
C VAL A 521 -8.64 -13.81 20.60
N ALA A 522 -7.49 -14.37 20.19
CA ALA A 522 -6.36 -14.63 21.08
C ALA A 522 -5.82 -13.34 21.71
N GLU A 523 -5.76 -12.23 20.98
CA GLU A 523 -5.31 -10.97 21.55
C GLU A 523 -6.28 -10.41 22.58
N PHE A 524 -7.59 -10.41 22.29
CA PHE A 524 -8.58 -10.03 23.31
C PHE A 524 -8.49 -10.93 24.54
N ALA A 525 -8.26 -12.23 24.35
CA ALA A 525 -8.05 -13.17 25.44
C ALA A 525 -6.76 -12.84 26.21
N GLY A 526 -5.70 -12.40 25.54
CA GLY A 526 -4.45 -11.92 26.14
C GLY A 526 -4.66 -10.66 26.99
N VAL A 527 -5.41 -9.67 26.49
CA VAL A 527 -5.77 -8.48 27.27
C VAL A 527 -6.61 -8.85 28.49
N ALA A 528 -7.63 -9.71 28.32
CA ALA A 528 -8.45 -10.19 29.43
C ALA A 528 -7.63 -10.96 30.46
N ALA A 529 -6.69 -11.79 30.02
CA ALA A 529 -5.81 -12.56 30.89
C ALA A 529 -4.84 -11.64 31.66
N ALA A 530 -4.27 -10.64 31.01
CA ALA A 530 -3.36 -9.66 31.62
C ALA A 530 -4.08 -8.78 32.67
N LEU A 531 -5.23 -8.21 32.32
CA LEU A 531 -5.99 -7.35 33.24
C LEU A 531 -6.68 -8.17 34.34
N GLY A 532 -7.02 -9.43 34.06
CA GLY A 532 -7.56 -10.37 35.05
C GLY A 532 -6.60 -10.62 36.23
N LEU A 533 -5.28 -10.52 36.01
CA LEU A 533 -4.28 -10.58 37.10
C LEU A 533 -4.43 -9.45 38.13
N PHE A 534 -5.06 -8.34 37.74
CA PHE A 534 -5.38 -7.20 38.60
C PHE A 534 -6.85 -7.18 39.06
N GLY A 535 -7.60 -8.25 38.81
CA GLY A 535 -9.01 -8.37 39.22
C GLY A 535 -10.01 -7.70 38.26
N VAL A 536 -9.60 -7.32 37.06
CA VAL A 536 -10.51 -6.77 36.03
C VAL A 536 -11.26 -7.93 35.36
N SER A 537 -12.59 -7.82 35.29
CA SER A 537 -13.43 -8.80 34.57
C SER A 537 -13.13 -8.83 33.06
N ALA A 538 -13.25 -10.00 32.43
CA ALA A 538 -13.07 -10.15 30.98
C ALA A 538 -13.96 -9.19 30.16
N ASP A 539 -15.19 -8.92 30.62
CA ASP A 539 -16.13 -8.00 29.97
C ASP A 539 -15.58 -6.58 29.88
N LEU A 540 -15.14 -6.05 31.02
CA LEU A 540 -14.52 -4.73 31.09
C LEU A 540 -13.22 -4.68 30.30
N ALA A 541 -12.39 -5.73 30.37
CA ALA A 541 -11.15 -5.81 29.62
C ALA A 541 -11.39 -5.78 28.10
N ALA A 542 -12.39 -6.52 27.60
CA ALA A 542 -12.75 -6.56 26.19
C ALA A 542 -13.27 -5.20 25.69
N VAL A 543 -14.14 -4.54 26.47
CA VAL A 543 -14.65 -3.20 26.13
C VAL A 543 -13.53 -2.17 26.12
N MET A 544 -12.64 -2.19 27.11
CA MET A 544 -11.48 -1.31 27.18
C MET A 544 -10.54 -1.51 26.00
N ALA A 545 -10.21 -2.77 25.67
CA ALA A 545 -9.38 -3.12 24.53
C ALA A 545 -10.00 -2.64 23.21
N ALA A 546 -11.30 -2.91 22.99
CA ALA A 546 -12.00 -2.47 21.78
C ALA A 546 -12.02 -0.93 21.67
N ALA A 547 -12.28 -0.21 22.77
CA ALA A 547 -12.24 1.24 22.78
C ALA A 547 -10.84 1.79 22.46
N ILE A 548 -9.80 1.23 23.08
CA ILE A 548 -8.40 1.60 22.80
C ILE A 548 -8.10 1.39 21.32
N VAL A 549 -8.39 0.20 20.78
CA VAL A 549 -8.11 -0.12 19.37
C VAL A 549 -8.86 0.81 18.42
N VAL A 550 -10.14 1.07 18.65
CA VAL A 550 -10.92 2.01 17.83
C VAL A 550 -10.34 3.42 17.89
N ILE A 551 -9.96 3.90 19.07
CA ILE A 551 -9.32 5.22 19.22
C ILE A 551 -7.97 5.27 18.50
N LEU A 552 -7.16 4.22 18.62
CA LEU A 552 -5.87 4.11 17.97
C LEU A 552 -6.00 4.11 16.44
N LEU A 553 -6.95 3.34 15.91
CA LEU A 553 -7.22 3.30 14.47
C LEU A 553 -7.80 4.63 13.96
N ALA A 554 -8.62 5.33 14.74
CA ALA A 554 -9.24 6.58 14.33
C ALA A 554 -8.29 7.80 14.32
N ARG A 555 -7.17 7.77 15.08
CA ARG A 555 -6.25 8.91 15.19
C ARG A 555 -5.10 8.92 14.18
N GLY A 556 -5.01 7.94 13.28
CA GLY A 556 -4.05 7.91 12.16
C GLY A 556 -2.56 7.77 12.52
N SER A 557 -2.12 8.21 13.69
CA SER A 557 -0.71 8.20 14.15
C SER A 557 -0.32 6.88 14.82
N PHE A 558 -0.49 5.76 14.12
CA PHE A 558 -0.18 4.41 14.65
C PHE A 558 1.32 4.21 14.91
N SER A 559 2.19 4.87 14.14
CA SER A 559 3.64 4.61 14.14
C SER A 559 4.31 4.86 15.49
N ARG A 560 4.04 5.98 16.18
CA ARG A 560 4.69 6.29 17.47
C ARG A 560 4.24 5.33 18.59
N ILE A 561 2.97 4.95 18.56
CA ILE A 561 2.37 4.07 19.58
C ILE A 561 2.84 2.62 19.39
N GLN A 562 2.97 2.19 18.13
CA GLN A 562 3.53 0.90 17.78
C GLN A 562 4.96 0.72 18.30
N TYR A 563 5.82 1.73 18.13
CA TYR A 563 7.19 1.68 18.67
C TYR A 563 7.21 1.62 20.20
N ALA A 564 6.26 2.26 20.89
CA ALA A 564 6.14 2.17 22.34
C ALA A 564 5.78 0.74 22.79
N PHE A 565 4.83 0.07 22.12
CA PHE A 565 4.50 -1.33 22.42
C PHE A 565 5.64 -2.27 22.09
N VAL A 566 6.33 -2.07 20.97
CA VAL A 566 7.55 -2.81 20.62
C VAL A 566 8.63 -2.64 21.68
N ALA A 567 8.84 -1.42 22.20
CA ALA A 567 9.82 -1.16 23.25
C ALA A 567 9.45 -1.86 24.57
N ILE A 568 8.18 -1.85 24.96
CA ILE A 568 7.69 -2.58 26.14
C ILE A 568 7.89 -4.09 25.94
N GLY A 569 7.49 -4.62 24.78
CA GLY A 569 7.69 -6.02 24.41
C GLY A 569 9.16 -6.41 24.49
N ALA A 570 10.06 -5.60 23.92
CA ALA A 570 11.51 -5.81 23.97
C ALA A 570 12.03 -5.87 25.40
N GLY A 571 11.58 -4.95 26.26
CA GLY A 571 11.93 -4.95 27.67
C GLY A 571 11.52 -6.24 28.39
N VAL A 572 10.32 -6.74 28.11
CA VAL A 572 9.83 -8.01 28.70
C VAL A 572 10.56 -9.22 28.12
N SER A 573 10.86 -9.24 26.83
CA SER A 573 11.70 -10.28 26.22
C SER A 573 13.08 -10.37 26.85
N ILE A 574 13.70 -9.21 27.14
CA ILE A 574 14.97 -9.16 27.90
C ILE A 574 14.77 -9.71 29.32
N ALA A 575 13.65 -9.38 29.97
CA ALA A 575 13.35 -9.91 31.29
C ALA A 575 13.22 -11.45 31.30
N TYR A 576 12.65 -12.05 30.25
CA TYR A 576 12.66 -13.50 30.06
C TYR A 576 14.07 -14.06 29.92
N ALA A 577 14.93 -13.43 29.13
CA ALA A 577 16.32 -13.87 28.95
C ALA A 577 17.13 -13.81 30.27
N VAL A 578 16.96 -12.75 31.05
CA VAL A 578 17.61 -12.59 32.35
C VAL A 578 17.03 -13.57 33.37
N SER A 579 15.71 -13.72 33.44
CA SER A 579 15.05 -14.69 34.34
C SER A 579 15.48 -16.12 34.02
N ALA A 580 15.53 -16.48 32.74
CA ALA A 580 16.05 -17.75 32.26
C ALA A 580 17.49 -17.96 32.76
N SER A 581 18.35 -16.95 32.67
CA SER A 581 19.74 -17.07 33.15
C SER A 581 19.85 -17.23 34.67
N LEU A 582 19.03 -16.51 35.43
CA LEU A 582 18.99 -16.59 36.90
C LEU A 582 18.40 -17.91 37.42
N ALA A 583 17.55 -18.57 36.62
CA ALA A 583 17.00 -19.88 36.94
C ALA A 583 18.04 -21.02 36.92
N ASN A 584 19.31 -20.74 36.57
CA ASN A 584 20.40 -21.72 36.40
C ASN A 584 20.01 -22.93 35.53
N PRO A 585 19.60 -22.71 34.27
CA PRO A 585 19.22 -23.78 33.34
C PRO A 585 20.46 -24.57 32.93
N ASP A 586 20.24 -25.82 32.52
CA ASP A 586 21.27 -26.60 31.84
C ASP A 586 21.44 -26.08 30.40
N TRP A 587 22.31 -25.07 30.25
CA TRP A 587 22.66 -24.48 28.95
C TRP A 587 23.25 -25.50 27.98
N GLY A 588 23.92 -26.55 28.48
CA GLY A 588 24.46 -27.61 27.65
C GLY A 588 23.35 -28.45 27.01
N HIS A 589 22.34 -28.81 27.80
CA HIS A 589 21.16 -29.52 27.30
C HIS A 589 20.30 -28.63 26.39
N ALA A 590 20.04 -27.38 26.78
CA ALA A 590 19.27 -26.44 25.97
C ALA A 590 19.91 -26.21 24.58
N ALA A 591 21.24 -25.99 24.53
CA ALA A 591 21.95 -25.82 23.25
C ALA A 591 21.91 -27.07 22.37
N ARG A 592 21.98 -28.26 22.98
CA ARG A 592 21.82 -29.53 22.25
C ARG A 592 20.39 -29.71 21.73
N ALA A 593 19.39 -29.36 22.53
CA ALA A 593 17.97 -29.47 22.18
C ALA A 593 17.54 -28.53 21.05
N VAL A 594 18.31 -27.47 20.75
CA VAL A 594 18.11 -26.61 19.56
C VAL A 594 18.49 -27.32 18.25
N VAL A 595 19.40 -28.30 18.30
CA VAL A 595 19.93 -28.95 17.09
C VAL A 595 19.47 -30.40 16.98
N ILE A 596 19.33 -31.09 18.10
CA ILE A 596 18.97 -32.50 18.17
C ILE A 596 17.46 -32.60 18.45
N PRO A 597 16.67 -33.17 17.53
CA PRO A 597 15.23 -33.27 17.71
C PRO A 597 14.84 -34.34 18.74
N GLU A 598 14.11 -33.94 19.78
CA GLU A 598 13.57 -34.82 20.81
C GLU A 598 12.06 -34.99 20.63
N ILE A 599 11.66 -35.99 19.83
CA ILE A 599 10.26 -36.19 19.46
C ILE A 599 9.55 -37.08 20.47
N THR A 600 8.50 -36.55 21.09
CA THR A 600 7.58 -37.32 21.93
C THR A 600 6.31 -37.64 21.14
N TRP A 601 6.00 -38.92 20.94
CA TRP A 601 4.87 -39.37 20.12
C TRP A 601 3.53 -39.26 20.85
N THR A 602 3.12 -38.04 21.22
CA THR A 602 1.82 -37.76 21.87
C THR A 602 1.03 -36.73 21.08
N GLY A 603 -0.31 -36.81 21.15
CA GLY A 603 -1.19 -35.83 20.51
C GLY A 603 -0.93 -34.40 20.99
N ALA A 604 -0.63 -34.22 22.29
CA ALA A 604 -0.28 -32.93 22.87
C ALA A 604 1.03 -32.36 22.31
N TYR A 605 2.05 -33.20 22.08
CA TYR A 605 3.30 -32.77 21.47
C TYR A 605 3.08 -32.28 20.04
N PHE A 606 2.37 -33.04 19.20
CA PHE A 606 2.09 -32.62 17.82
C PHE A 606 1.18 -31.39 17.74
N LEU A 607 0.20 -31.27 18.63
CA LEU A 607 -0.64 -30.07 18.74
C LEU A 607 0.21 -28.85 19.10
N THR A 608 1.10 -28.97 20.08
CA THR A 608 2.00 -27.88 20.50
C THR A 608 3.03 -27.55 19.44
N LEU A 609 3.55 -28.55 18.73
CA LEU A 609 4.46 -28.37 17.60
C LEU A 609 3.77 -27.59 16.46
N VAL A 610 2.53 -27.92 16.11
CA VAL A 610 1.75 -27.14 15.13
C VAL A 610 1.49 -25.73 15.63
N GLY A 611 1.18 -25.56 16.92
CA GLY A 611 1.02 -24.25 17.55
C GLY A 611 2.29 -23.39 17.45
N VAL A 612 3.46 -23.94 17.81
CA VAL A 612 4.77 -23.27 17.72
C VAL A 612 5.07 -22.87 16.27
N VAL A 613 4.86 -23.76 15.30
CA VAL A 613 5.03 -23.42 13.88
C VAL A 613 4.05 -22.33 13.44
N GLY A 614 2.79 -22.41 13.86
CA GLY A 614 1.72 -21.49 13.47
C GLY A 614 1.87 -20.07 14.02
N THR A 615 2.43 -19.92 15.23
CA THR A 615 2.76 -18.59 15.76
C THR A 615 4.02 -18.00 15.15
N THR A 616 4.98 -18.82 14.69
CA THR A 616 6.21 -18.30 14.07
C THR A 616 6.05 -18.00 12.59
N ILE A 617 5.32 -18.84 11.85
CA ILE A 617 5.08 -18.66 10.43
C ILE A 617 3.57 -18.48 10.24
N THR A 618 3.13 -17.23 10.32
CA THR A 618 1.71 -16.89 10.26
C THR A 618 1.26 -16.69 8.81
N PRO A 619 0.01 -17.05 8.45
CA PRO A 619 -0.57 -16.72 7.15
C PRO A 619 -0.51 -15.22 6.84
N TRP A 620 -0.86 -14.38 7.82
CA TRP A 620 -0.90 -12.92 7.66
C TRP A 620 0.49 -12.31 7.54
N GLY A 621 1.50 -12.84 8.23
CA GLY A 621 2.89 -12.39 8.09
C GLY A 621 3.42 -12.55 6.66
N GLN A 622 2.95 -13.56 5.91
CA GLN A 622 3.31 -13.74 4.50
C GLN A 622 2.70 -12.68 3.58
N ALA A 623 1.51 -12.17 3.92
CA ALA A 623 0.87 -11.09 3.18
C ALA A 623 1.46 -9.73 3.56
N LEU A 624 1.70 -9.50 4.85
CA LEU A 624 2.16 -8.21 5.38
C LEU A 624 3.53 -7.81 4.84
N ILE A 625 4.48 -8.74 4.72
CA ILE A 625 5.80 -8.42 4.17
C ILE A 625 5.69 -7.97 2.70
N GLN A 626 4.72 -8.47 1.95
CA GLN A 626 4.50 -8.08 0.56
C GLN A 626 3.84 -6.71 0.44
N SER A 627 2.74 -6.49 1.17
CA SER A 627 2.07 -5.20 1.17
C SER A 627 3.00 -4.10 1.65
N TYR A 628 3.80 -4.36 2.70
CA TYR A 628 4.78 -3.40 3.19
C TYR A 628 5.83 -3.01 2.13
N VAL A 629 6.37 -3.99 1.40
CA VAL A 629 7.36 -3.73 0.35
C VAL A 629 6.74 -2.96 -0.81
N ALA A 630 5.49 -3.28 -1.17
CA ALA A 630 4.72 -2.60 -2.19
C ALA A 630 4.37 -1.15 -1.79
N ASP A 631 3.82 -0.95 -0.59
CA ASP A 631 3.41 0.35 -0.05
C ASP A 631 4.58 1.33 0.06
N LYS A 632 5.81 0.82 0.26
CA LYS A 632 7.03 1.64 0.31
C LYS A 632 7.66 1.91 -1.05
N GLY A 633 7.08 1.43 -2.14
CA GLY A 633 7.65 1.58 -3.48
C GLY A 633 9.04 0.97 -3.64
N LEU A 634 9.40 -0.04 -2.83
CA LEU A 634 10.75 -0.61 -2.85
C LEU A 634 10.97 -1.43 -4.13
N GLY A 635 12.13 -1.27 -4.75
CA GLY A 635 12.45 -1.86 -6.05
C GLY A 635 13.45 -3.01 -5.97
N ALA A 636 13.78 -3.59 -7.12
CA ALA A 636 14.71 -4.73 -7.21
C ALA A 636 16.10 -4.48 -6.58
N ARG A 637 16.53 -3.21 -6.46
CA ARG A 637 17.82 -2.80 -5.87
C ARG A 637 17.83 -2.99 -4.34
N ASP A 638 16.68 -3.04 -3.68
CA ASP A 638 16.54 -3.09 -2.22
C ASP A 638 16.53 -4.50 -1.63
N LEU A 639 16.70 -5.54 -2.47
CA LEU A 639 16.69 -6.94 -2.03
C LEU A 639 17.72 -7.23 -0.93
N GLY A 640 18.91 -6.62 -0.99
CA GLY A 640 19.96 -6.82 0.01
C GLY A 640 19.54 -6.36 1.41
N PRO A 641 19.21 -5.07 1.58
CA PRO A 641 18.64 -4.54 2.83
C PRO A 641 17.41 -5.30 3.33
N VAL A 642 16.44 -5.58 2.45
CA VAL A 642 15.22 -6.30 2.82
C VAL A 642 15.52 -7.72 3.31
N ARG A 643 16.45 -8.44 2.67
CA ARG A 643 16.88 -9.76 3.14
C ARG A 643 17.54 -9.68 4.52
N ALA A 644 18.38 -8.68 4.76
CA ALA A 644 19.06 -8.52 6.04
C ALA A 644 18.05 -8.25 7.17
N ASP A 645 17.06 -7.40 6.92
CA ASP A 645 15.98 -7.11 7.87
C ASP A 645 15.13 -8.36 8.16
N ILE A 646 14.70 -9.10 7.14
CA ILE A 646 13.97 -10.38 7.31
C ILE A 646 14.80 -11.38 8.11
N ALA A 647 16.10 -11.51 7.83
CA ALA A 647 16.96 -12.46 8.52
C ALA A 647 17.17 -12.12 10.01
N LEU A 648 17.37 -10.84 10.33
CA LEU A 648 17.69 -10.39 11.67
C LEU A 648 16.47 -10.13 12.54
N GLY A 649 15.45 -9.46 11.99
CA GLY A 649 14.17 -9.21 12.63
C GLY A 649 13.33 -10.49 12.69
N SER A 650 12.62 -10.80 11.60
CA SER A 650 11.66 -11.92 11.55
C SER A 650 12.31 -13.27 11.85
N GLY A 651 13.50 -13.56 11.31
CA GLY A 651 14.18 -14.84 11.49
C GLY A 651 14.77 -15.01 12.88
N LEU A 652 15.81 -14.24 13.18
CA LEU A 652 16.64 -14.40 14.38
C LEU A 652 15.93 -13.88 15.64
N PHE A 653 15.47 -12.63 15.63
CA PHE A 653 14.95 -11.99 16.85
C PHE A 653 13.66 -12.67 17.34
N THR A 654 12.71 -12.99 16.44
CA THR A 654 11.47 -13.67 16.79
C THR A 654 11.72 -14.99 17.53
N ASN A 655 12.58 -15.83 16.95
CA ASN A 655 12.87 -17.16 17.50
C ASN A 655 13.77 -17.09 18.75
N LEU A 656 14.59 -16.04 18.88
CA LEU A 656 15.39 -15.81 20.10
C LEU A 656 14.49 -15.50 21.30
N VAL A 657 13.47 -14.64 21.11
CA VAL A 657 12.47 -14.36 22.15
C VAL A 657 11.73 -15.63 22.54
N ALA A 658 11.24 -16.39 21.56
CA ALA A 658 10.59 -17.67 21.79
C ALA A 658 11.48 -18.66 22.57
N ALA A 659 12.77 -18.75 22.23
CA ALA A 659 13.73 -19.62 22.90
C ALA A 659 13.89 -19.24 24.37
N PHE A 660 14.01 -17.95 24.70
CA PHE A 660 14.13 -17.53 26.10
C PHE A 660 12.86 -17.75 26.91
N ILE A 661 11.67 -17.63 26.30
CA ILE A 661 10.40 -17.96 26.96
C ILE A 661 10.34 -19.46 27.27
N ILE A 662 10.66 -20.32 26.29
CA ILE A 662 10.71 -21.78 26.48
C ILE A 662 11.71 -22.14 27.58
N VAL A 663 12.94 -21.61 27.53
CA VAL A 663 13.98 -21.90 28.51
C VAL A 663 13.58 -21.42 29.91
N ALA A 664 13.01 -20.22 30.05
CA ALA A 664 12.53 -19.72 31.33
C ALA A 664 11.44 -20.64 31.92
N CYS A 665 10.45 -21.04 31.11
CA CYS A 665 9.39 -21.93 31.57
C CYS A 665 9.90 -23.35 31.86
N ALA A 666 10.84 -23.86 31.07
CA ALA A 666 11.48 -25.15 31.28
C ALA A 666 12.30 -25.17 32.59
N ALA A 667 13.08 -24.13 32.84
CA ALA A 667 13.94 -24.03 34.02
C ALA A 667 13.17 -23.78 35.32
N THR A 668 11.97 -23.22 35.24
CA THR A 668 11.17 -22.85 36.42
C THR A 668 9.96 -23.75 36.62
N ILE A 669 9.05 -23.81 35.65
CA ILE A 669 7.75 -24.48 35.77
C ILE A 669 7.89 -25.99 35.56
N TRP A 670 8.60 -26.41 34.50
CA TRP A 670 8.78 -27.84 34.19
C TRP A 670 9.59 -28.58 35.26
N VAL A 671 10.72 -28.00 35.70
CA VAL A 671 11.54 -28.58 36.79
C VAL A 671 10.74 -28.70 38.10
N ALA A 672 9.80 -27.78 38.34
CA ALA A 672 8.89 -27.84 39.49
C ALA A 672 7.70 -28.81 39.31
N GLY A 673 7.54 -29.44 38.14
CA GLY A 673 6.39 -30.28 37.80
C GLY A 673 5.07 -29.51 37.68
N GLY A 674 5.14 -28.20 37.42
CA GLY A 674 3.97 -27.32 37.30
C GLY A 674 3.30 -27.40 35.93
N THR A 675 2.07 -26.92 35.85
CA THR A 675 1.29 -26.79 34.60
C THR A 675 0.72 -25.39 34.46
N ILE A 676 0.57 -24.89 33.23
CA ILE A 676 -0.05 -23.58 32.98
C ILE A 676 -1.55 -23.76 32.73
N ARG A 677 -2.38 -23.20 33.61
CA ARG A 677 -3.85 -23.15 33.48
C ARG A 677 -4.35 -21.73 33.28
N ASP A 678 -3.67 -20.75 33.87
CA ASP A 678 -3.96 -19.34 33.74
C ASP A 678 -2.70 -18.50 33.50
N ALA A 679 -2.88 -17.19 33.31
CA ALA A 679 -1.78 -16.23 33.12
C ALA A 679 -0.84 -16.12 34.33
N ALA A 680 -1.35 -16.38 35.55
CA ALA A 680 -0.55 -16.29 36.77
C ALA A 680 0.46 -17.44 36.85
N ASP A 681 0.08 -18.64 36.38
CA ASP A 681 0.98 -19.77 36.25
C ASP A 681 2.15 -19.46 35.30
N ALA A 682 1.87 -18.85 34.15
CA ALA A 682 2.89 -18.48 33.16
C ALA A 682 3.84 -17.39 33.69
N ALA A 683 3.32 -16.43 34.48
CA ALA A 683 4.13 -15.38 35.09
C ALA A 683 5.21 -15.91 36.03
N ARG A 684 5.06 -17.11 36.61
CA ARG A 684 6.09 -17.72 37.49
C ARG A 684 7.44 -17.88 36.80
N ALA A 685 7.48 -17.97 35.47
CA ALA A 685 8.71 -18.04 34.70
C ALA A 685 9.62 -16.81 34.87
N LEU A 686 9.04 -15.66 35.27
CA LEU A 686 9.77 -14.41 35.56
C LEU A 686 10.15 -14.27 37.05
N GLY A 687 9.71 -15.21 37.90
CA GLY A 687 9.97 -15.22 39.35
C GLY A 687 11.44 -15.09 39.75
N PRO A 688 12.39 -15.80 39.10
CA PRO A 688 13.82 -15.69 39.42
C PRO A 688 14.41 -14.27 39.32
N LEU A 689 13.87 -13.43 38.42
CA LEU A 689 14.35 -12.07 38.23
C LEU A 689 13.67 -11.06 39.16
N VAL A 690 12.34 -11.05 39.20
CA VAL A 690 11.55 -9.98 39.83
C VAL A 690 10.72 -10.45 41.03
N GLY A 691 10.85 -11.72 41.42
CA GLY A 691 10.18 -12.27 42.60
C GLY A 691 8.66 -12.05 42.55
N PRO A 692 8.05 -11.47 43.61
CA PRO A 692 6.61 -11.19 43.65
C PRO A 692 6.10 -10.28 42.53
N SER A 693 6.96 -9.44 41.94
CA SER A 693 6.58 -8.53 40.85
C SER A 693 6.51 -9.23 39.48
N ALA A 694 6.76 -10.54 39.41
CA ALA A 694 6.68 -11.33 38.18
C ALA A 694 5.30 -11.27 37.53
N THR A 695 4.23 -11.32 38.33
CA THR A 695 2.85 -11.20 37.84
C THR A 695 2.61 -9.85 37.16
N THR A 696 3.11 -8.76 37.74
CA THR A 696 2.96 -7.41 37.17
C THR A 696 3.73 -7.26 35.87
N LEU A 697 4.99 -7.71 35.84
CA LEU A 697 5.84 -7.62 34.65
C LEU A 697 5.29 -8.47 33.49
N PHE A 698 4.83 -9.69 33.80
CA PHE A 698 4.16 -10.55 32.83
C PHE A 698 2.88 -9.90 32.29
N ALA A 699 2.04 -9.34 33.17
CA ALA A 699 0.80 -8.68 32.76
C ALA A 699 1.05 -7.49 31.83
N ILE A 700 2.05 -6.65 32.13
CA ILE A 700 2.43 -5.51 31.26
C ILE A 700 2.90 -6.01 29.89
N GLY A 701 3.74 -7.04 29.84
CA GLY A 701 4.22 -7.61 28.58
C GLY A 701 3.11 -8.25 27.76
N LEU A 702 2.27 -9.07 28.39
CA LEU A 702 1.16 -9.73 27.73
C LEU A 702 0.14 -8.72 27.20
N PHE A 703 -0.15 -7.66 27.97
CA PHE A 703 -1.03 -6.57 27.54
C PHE A 703 -0.46 -5.79 26.36
N ALA A 704 0.83 -5.45 26.39
CA ALA A 704 1.49 -4.74 25.30
C ALA A 704 1.55 -5.56 24.01
N ALA A 705 1.89 -6.86 24.11
CA ALA A 705 1.88 -7.78 22.98
C ALA A 705 0.47 -7.91 22.38
N ALA A 706 -0.55 -8.08 23.24
CA ALA A 706 -1.93 -8.20 22.79
C ALA A 706 -2.48 -6.94 22.10
N LEU A 707 -2.19 -5.75 22.63
CA LEU A 707 -2.62 -4.50 22.01
C LEU A 707 -1.91 -4.25 20.67
N LEU A 708 -0.64 -4.62 20.55
CA LEU A 708 0.09 -4.55 19.29
C LEU A 708 -0.59 -5.43 18.22
N GLY A 709 -0.90 -6.68 18.57
CA GLY A 709 -1.61 -7.61 17.69
C GLY A 709 -3.02 -7.15 17.29
N LEU A 710 -3.77 -6.54 18.22
CA LEU A 710 -5.09 -5.97 17.93
C LEU A 710 -5.05 -4.79 16.96
N GLY A 711 -3.92 -4.08 16.87
CA GLY A 711 -3.73 -3.03 15.87
C GLY A 711 -3.35 -3.57 14.50
N THR A 712 -2.48 -4.59 14.45
CA THR A 712 -1.86 -5.07 13.21
C THR A 712 -2.69 -6.14 12.49
N VAL A 713 -3.27 -7.09 13.21
CA VAL A 713 -3.93 -8.26 12.61
C VAL A 713 -5.27 -7.89 11.94
N PRO A 714 -6.19 -7.12 12.57
CA PRO A 714 -7.39 -6.66 11.89
C PRO A 714 -7.07 -5.78 10.67
N LEU A 715 -6.06 -4.93 10.79
CA LEU A 715 -5.65 -4.00 9.74
C LEU A 715 -5.11 -4.75 8.52
N SER A 716 -4.13 -5.65 8.71
CA SER A 716 -3.60 -6.50 7.63
C SER A 716 -4.69 -7.34 6.97
N SER A 717 -5.68 -7.82 7.73
CA SER A 717 -6.83 -8.56 7.18
C SER A 717 -7.72 -7.69 6.29
N ALA A 718 -7.99 -6.46 6.72
CA ALA A 718 -8.80 -5.51 5.96
C ALA A 718 -8.08 -5.11 4.66
N TYR A 719 -6.78 -4.81 4.72
CA TYR A 719 -5.97 -4.54 3.53
C TYR A 719 -5.95 -5.73 2.57
N PHE A 720 -5.62 -6.93 3.06
CA PHE A 720 -5.56 -8.13 2.21
C PHE A 720 -6.89 -8.42 1.49
N ALA A 721 -8.02 -8.25 2.18
CA ALA A 721 -9.34 -8.46 1.60
C ALA A 721 -9.73 -7.34 0.62
N CYS A 722 -9.49 -6.07 0.95
CA CYS A 722 -9.80 -4.97 0.03
C CYS A 722 -8.91 -5.02 -1.21
N GLU A 723 -7.62 -5.31 -1.06
CA GLU A 723 -6.67 -5.49 -2.17
C GLU A 723 -7.09 -6.65 -3.08
N ALA A 724 -7.50 -7.79 -2.51
CA ALA A 724 -8.03 -8.93 -3.26
C ALA A 724 -9.20 -8.51 -4.17
N PHE A 725 -10.06 -7.62 -3.69
CA PHE A 725 -11.29 -7.27 -4.38
C PHE A 725 -11.25 -5.94 -5.14
N GLY A 726 -10.18 -5.16 -4.99
CA GLY A 726 -10.05 -3.82 -5.56
C GLY A 726 -11.01 -2.83 -4.91
N TRP A 727 -11.23 -2.94 -3.60
CA TRP A 727 -12.02 -1.99 -2.82
C TRP A 727 -11.12 -0.95 -2.17
N GLU A 728 -11.69 0.22 -1.90
CA GLU A 728 -11.05 1.31 -1.20
C GLU A 728 -10.52 0.83 0.17
N ALA A 729 -9.24 1.06 0.42
CA ALA A 729 -8.51 0.59 1.60
C ALA A 729 -7.60 1.67 2.15
N GLY A 730 -7.63 1.89 3.45
CA GLY A 730 -6.81 2.92 4.09
C GLY A 730 -7.51 3.57 5.27
N LEU A 731 -6.72 4.01 6.25
CA LEU A 731 -7.22 4.77 7.41
C LEU A 731 -7.49 6.24 7.07
N HIS A 732 -6.98 6.75 5.95
CA HIS A 732 -7.23 8.12 5.47
C HIS A 732 -8.65 8.31 4.92
N TRP A 733 -9.26 7.25 4.38
CA TRP A 733 -10.64 7.29 3.88
C TRP A 733 -11.66 7.53 4.98
N ARG A 734 -12.73 8.26 4.67
CA ARG A 734 -13.88 8.36 5.58
C ARG A 734 -14.64 7.03 5.60
N VAL A 735 -15.31 6.74 6.71
CA VAL A 735 -16.10 5.49 6.89
C VAL A 735 -17.15 5.28 5.80
N ARG A 736 -17.66 6.36 5.19
CA ARG A 736 -18.63 6.31 4.08
C ARG A 736 -17.99 5.99 2.73
N GLU A 737 -16.73 6.36 2.53
CA GLU A 737 -15.97 6.15 1.29
C GLU A 737 -15.39 4.74 1.23
N ALA A 738 -14.93 4.19 2.36
CA ALA A 738 -14.41 2.81 2.46
C ALA A 738 -15.25 1.91 3.39
N PRO A 739 -16.56 1.70 3.15
CA PRO A 739 -17.46 1.01 4.08
C PRO A 739 -17.08 -0.46 4.29
N VAL A 740 -16.47 -1.11 3.29
CA VAL A 740 -16.05 -2.51 3.41
C VAL A 740 -14.81 -2.65 4.29
N PHE A 741 -13.83 -1.76 4.13
CA PHE A 741 -12.62 -1.72 4.94
C PHE A 741 -12.94 -1.55 6.44
N TYR A 742 -13.72 -0.51 6.79
CA TYR A 742 -14.15 -0.29 8.18
C TYR A 742 -15.14 -1.35 8.67
N GLY A 743 -15.94 -1.93 7.78
CA GLY A 743 -16.81 -3.06 8.09
C GLY A 743 -16.02 -4.31 8.52
N LEU A 744 -14.93 -4.62 7.83
CA LEU A 744 -14.02 -5.69 8.20
C LEU A 744 -13.34 -5.40 9.54
N LEU A 745 -12.78 -4.20 9.74
CA LEU A 745 -12.19 -3.81 11.03
C LEU A 745 -13.19 -3.96 12.18
N THR A 746 -14.43 -3.49 11.99
CA THR A 746 -15.49 -3.63 12.98
C THR A 746 -15.81 -5.09 13.25
N LEU A 747 -15.87 -5.94 12.21
CA LEU A 747 -16.10 -7.39 12.35
C LEU A 747 -15.02 -8.04 13.23
N PHE A 748 -13.74 -7.72 13.00
CA PHE A 748 -12.63 -8.26 13.79
C PHE A 748 -12.68 -7.79 15.24
N VAL A 749 -12.78 -6.47 15.45
CA VAL A 749 -12.77 -5.87 16.80
C VAL A 749 -13.99 -6.31 17.60
N ALA A 750 -15.19 -6.18 17.04
CA ALA A 750 -16.43 -6.58 17.73
C ALA A 750 -16.52 -8.10 17.88
N GLY A 751 -16.16 -8.87 16.85
CA GLY A 751 -16.17 -10.32 16.89
C GLY A 751 -15.21 -10.89 17.96
N GLY A 752 -13.99 -10.36 18.02
CA GLY A 752 -13.01 -10.70 19.05
C GLY A 752 -13.47 -10.35 20.46
N ALA A 753 -13.96 -9.12 20.66
CA ALA A 753 -14.47 -8.67 21.95
C ALA A 753 -15.67 -9.50 22.44
N VAL A 754 -16.66 -9.75 21.57
CA VAL A 754 -17.85 -10.54 21.91
C VAL A 754 -17.48 -11.99 22.25
N PHE A 755 -16.55 -12.58 21.49
CA PHE A 755 -16.14 -13.96 21.73
C PHE A 755 -15.54 -14.12 23.13
N VAL A 756 -14.63 -13.24 23.55
CA VAL A 756 -13.91 -13.34 24.83
C VAL A 756 -14.82 -13.14 26.05
N VAL A 757 -15.96 -12.48 25.88
CA VAL A 757 -16.99 -12.26 26.92
C VAL A 757 -17.80 -13.54 27.22
N LEU A 758 -17.69 -14.60 26.41
CA LEU A 758 -18.43 -15.83 26.67
C LEU A 758 -18.04 -16.43 28.03
N PRO A 759 -19.02 -16.70 28.91
CA PRO A 759 -18.75 -17.11 30.28
C PRO A 759 -18.05 -18.47 30.34
N GLY A 760 -17.02 -18.56 31.18
CA GLY A 760 -16.28 -19.81 31.41
C GLY A 760 -15.28 -20.17 30.31
N LEU A 761 -14.95 -19.25 29.40
CA LEU A 761 -13.94 -19.49 28.37
C LEU A 761 -12.54 -19.69 28.97
N PRO A 762 -11.84 -20.78 28.62
CA PRO A 762 -10.45 -20.98 29.02
C PRO A 762 -9.52 -20.12 28.14
N LEU A 763 -9.20 -18.91 28.61
CA LEU A 763 -8.42 -17.92 27.85
C LEU A 763 -7.11 -18.48 27.28
N ILE A 764 -6.33 -19.20 28.09
CA ILE A 764 -5.06 -19.84 27.65
C ILE A 764 -5.28 -20.82 26.49
N GLN A 765 -6.35 -21.62 26.53
CA GLN A 765 -6.64 -22.58 25.45
C GLN A 765 -7.11 -21.88 24.19
N VAL A 766 -7.91 -20.81 24.31
CA VAL A 766 -8.35 -20.00 23.18
C VAL A 766 -7.14 -19.40 22.46
N MET A 767 -6.20 -18.81 23.22
CA MET A 767 -4.97 -18.22 22.70
C MET A 767 -4.09 -19.27 21.98
N PHE A 768 -3.91 -20.43 22.60
CA PHE A 768 -3.13 -21.52 22.02
C PHE A 768 -3.78 -22.12 20.76
N LEU A 769 -5.10 -22.34 20.77
CA LEU A 769 -5.82 -22.91 19.63
C LEU A 769 -5.84 -21.98 18.41
N ALA A 770 -5.84 -20.67 18.62
CA ALA A 770 -5.65 -19.70 17.53
C ALA A 770 -4.33 -19.90 16.80
N GLN A 771 -3.24 -20.15 17.54
CA GLN A 771 -1.93 -20.40 16.92
C GLN A 771 -1.85 -21.76 16.24
N VAL A 772 -2.53 -22.78 16.78
CA VAL A 772 -2.71 -24.06 16.06
C VAL A 772 -3.46 -23.83 14.75
N LEU A 773 -4.52 -23.03 14.76
CA LEU A 773 -5.29 -22.71 13.56
C LEU A 773 -4.42 -22.01 12.50
N ASN A 774 -3.56 -21.08 12.89
CA ASN A 774 -2.57 -20.46 12.00
C ASN A 774 -1.67 -21.53 11.35
N GLY A 775 -1.12 -22.45 12.15
CA GLY A 775 -0.26 -23.53 11.64
C GLY A 775 -0.97 -24.48 10.67
N LEU A 776 -2.27 -24.74 10.88
CA LEU A 776 -3.06 -25.60 10.00
C LEU A 776 -3.44 -24.93 8.67
N LEU A 777 -3.65 -23.61 8.68
CA LEU A 777 -4.08 -22.84 7.51
C LEU A 777 -2.89 -22.30 6.70
N LEU A 778 -1.71 -22.17 7.32
CA LEU A 778 -0.47 -21.72 6.68
C LEU A 778 -0.17 -22.39 5.33
N PRO A 779 -0.26 -23.74 5.18
CA PRO A 779 0.12 -24.39 3.93
C PRO A 779 -0.69 -23.89 2.72
N ILE A 780 -1.94 -23.47 2.93
CA ILE A 780 -2.80 -22.95 1.87
C ILE A 780 -2.19 -21.68 1.28
N ILE A 781 -1.77 -20.75 2.12
CA ILE A 781 -1.15 -19.49 1.69
C ILE A 781 0.24 -19.75 1.08
N LEU A 782 1.06 -20.61 1.68
CA LEU A 782 2.38 -20.94 1.15
C LEU A 782 2.32 -21.59 -0.25
N ILE A 783 1.29 -22.40 -0.54
CA ILE A 783 1.10 -22.97 -1.88
C ILE A 783 0.94 -21.86 -2.94
N PHE A 784 0.18 -20.80 -2.62
CA PHE A 784 0.03 -19.65 -3.52
C PHE A 784 1.35 -18.90 -3.71
N VAL A 785 2.02 -18.54 -2.61
CA VAL A 785 3.32 -17.85 -2.62
C VAL A 785 4.35 -18.63 -3.46
N MET A 786 4.47 -19.94 -3.22
CA MET A 786 5.42 -20.78 -3.94
C MET A 786 5.07 -20.96 -5.43
N ARG A 787 3.79 -21.05 -5.79
CA ARG A 787 3.36 -21.09 -7.20
C ARG A 787 3.67 -19.79 -7.95
N LEU A 788 3.58 -18.64 -7.27
CA LEU A 788 3.86 -17.32 -7.84
C LEU A 788 5.36 -17.05 -7.98
N SER A 789 6.18 -17.57 -7.06
CA SER A 789 7.63 -17.33 -6.93
C SER A 789 8.52 -17.62 -8.17
N ARG A 790 7.97 -18.26 -9.20
CA ARG A 790 8.66 -18.63 -10.45
C ARG A 790 8.05 -18.01 -11.70
N GLU A 791 7.13 -17.07 -11.56
CA GLU A 791 6.62 -16.35 -12.72
C GLU A 791 7.73 -15.68 -13.52
N GLN A 792 7.52 -15.60 -14.84
CA GLN A 792 8.49 -15.02 -15.75
C GLN A 792 8.63 -13.51 -15.56
N ARG A 793 7.55 -12.87 -15.10
CA ARG A 793 7.46 -11.44 -14.79
C ARG A 793 8.43 -10.98 -13.70
N LEU A 794 8.85 -11.87 -12.79
CA LEU A 794 9.85 -11.52 -11.77
C LEU A 794 11.27 -11.29 -12.32
N GLY A 795 11.52 -11.55 -13.61
CA GLY A 795 12.82 -11.30 -14.23
C GLY A 795 13.99 -11.93 -13.44
N GLY A 796 14.93 -11.10 -13.01
CA GLY A 796 16.10 -11.50 -12.20
C GLY A 796 15.80 -11.87 -10.74
N LEU A 797 14.63 -11.52 -10.21
CA LEU A 797 14.24 -11.76 -8.81
C LEU A 797 13.60 -13.14 -8.57
N ARG A 798 13.39 -13.91 -9.64
CA ARG A 798 12.83 -15.27 -9.61
C ARG A 798 13.51 -16.15 -8.57
N SER A 799 12.73 -16.99 -7.90
CA SER A 799 13.27 -17.97 -6.96
C SER A 799 14.20 -18.94 -7.68
N GLY A 800 15.49 -18.87 -7.33
CA GLY A 800 16.56 -19.63 -7.97
C GLY A 800 16.51 -21.14 -7.68
N ARG A 801 17.59 -21.84 -8.06
CA ARG A 801 17.69 -23.31 -7.93
C ARG A 801 17.73 -23.82 -6.48
N VAL A 802 17.99 -22.95 -5.50
CA VAL A 802 18.05 -23.30 -4.08
C VAL A 802 16.77 -22.89 -3.35
N LEU A 803 16.37 -21.62 -3.49
CA LEU A 803 15.22 -21.06 -2.76
C LEU A 803 13.90 -21.74 -3.12
N TYR A 804 13.68 -22.05 -4.41
CA TYR A 804 12.43 -22.66 -4.87
C TYR A 804 12.16 -24.08 -4.32
N PRO A 805 13.08 -25.06 -4.47
CA PRO A 805 12.83 -26.39 -3.91
C PRO A 805 12.75 -26.37 -2.38
N LEU A 806 13.50 -25.50 -1.71
CA LEU A 806 13.49 -25.39 -0.27
C LEU A 806 12.15 -24.83 0.25
N GLY A 807 11.60 -23.80 -0.40
CA GLY A 807 10.26 -23.29 -0.09
C GLY A 807 9.15 -24.32 -0.29
N TRP A 808 9.23 -25.14 -1.35
CA TRP A 808 8.31 -26.28 -1.54
C TRP A 808 8.50 -27.39 -0.49
N ALA A 809 9.73 -27.65 -0.05
CA ALA A 809 10.00 -28.60 1.03
C ALA A 809 9.36 -28.14 2.35
N ILE A 810 9.50 -26.86 2.70
CA ILE A 810 8.85 -26.24 3.86
C ILE A 810 7.32 -26.33 3.75
N THR A 811 6.77 -25.97 2.59
CA THR A 811 5.32 -26.04 2.32
C THR A 811 4.81 -27.49 2.44
N GLY A 812 5.57 -28.46 1.92
CA GLY A 812 5.25 -29.88 2.01
C GLY A 812 5.29 -30.39 3.46
N LEU A 813 6.30 -29.99 4.24
CA LEU A 813 6.41 -30.34 5.65
C LEU A 813 5.25 -29.76 6.47
N ALA A 814 4.91 -28.49 6.28
CA ALA A 814 3.77 -27.84 6.94
C ALA A 814 2.43 -28.50 6.56
N SER A 815 2.26 -28.88 5.29
CA SER A 815 1.09 -29.63 4.81
C SER A 815 0.99 -31.01 5.47
N LEU A 816 2.10 -31.76 5.50
CA LEU A 816 2.16 -33.09 6.11
C LEU A 816 1.83 -33.04 7.60
N MET A 817 2.38 -32.07 8.32
CA MET A 817 2.08 -31.84 9.73
C MET A 817 0.60 -31.53 9.96
N SER A 818 0.02 -30.64 9.15
CA SER A 818 -1.39 -30.26 9.27
C SER A 818 -2.33 -31.45 9.00
N ILE A 819 -2.03 -32.23 7.95
CA ILE A 819 -2.78 -33.44 7.61
C ILE A 819 -2.62 -34.48 8.72
N ALA A 820 -1.40 -34.74 9.18
CA ALA A 820 -1.13 -35.71 10.24
C ALA A 820 -1.89 -35.35 11.53
N PHE A 821 -1.93 -34.06 11.88
CA PHE A 821 -2.71 -33.58 13.00
C PHE A 821 -4.21 -33.84 12.81
N VAL A 822 -4.82 -33.40 11.71
CA VAL A 822 -6.25 -33.60 11.44
C VAL A 822 -6.62 -35.09 11.46
N VAL A 823 -5.81 -35.92 10.81
CA VAL A 823 -5.98 -37.38 10.79
C VAL A 823 -5.90 -37.97 12.20
N SER A 824 -4.94 -37.54 13.02
CA SER A 824 -4.80 -38.02 14.41
C SER A 824 -6.05 -37.72 15.26
N GLN A 825 -6.69 -36.57 15.04
CA GLN A 825 -7.92 -36.20 15.76
C GLN A 825 -9.13 -37.02 15.32
N ILE A 826 -9.21 -37.35 14.03
CA ILE A 826 -10.30 -38.18 13.48
C ILE A 826 -10.19 -39.62 14.03
N PHE A 827 -9.00 -40.21 14.03
CA PHE A 827 -8.80 -41.57 14.53
C PHE A 827 -8.88 -41.66 16.07
N ALA A 828 -8.48 -40.63 16.80
CA ALA A 828 -8.65 -40.58 18.26
C ALA A 828 -10.14 -40.57 18.68
N ARG A 829 -11.05 -40.02 17.87
CA ARG A 829 -12.50 -40.07 18.11
C ARG A 829 -13.15 -41.42 17.75
N GLY A 830 -12.49 -42.24 16.92
CA GLY A 830 -12.98 -43.59 16.58
C GLY A 830 -12.60 -44.69 17.57
N ALA A 831 -11.77 -44.36 18.58
CA ALA A 831 -11.26 -45.29 19.57
C ALA A 831 -11.83 -45.08 20.99
N ASN A 832 -12.81 -44.17 21.15
CA ASN A 832 -13.56 -43.94 22.40
C ASN A 832 -15.01 -44.37 22.26
#